data_AF-A0A970AH49-F1
#
_entry.id   AF-A0A970AH49-F1
#
_cell.length_a   1.000
_cell.length_b   1.000
_cell.length_c   1.000
_cell.angle_alpha   90.00
_cell.angle_beta   90.00
_cell.angle_gamma   90.00
#
_symmetry.space_group_name_H-M   'P 1'
#
loop_
_entity.id
_entity.type
_entity.pdbx_description
1 polymer ?
#
loop_
_entity_poly.entity_id
_entity_poly.type
_entity_poly.pdbx_seq_one_letter_code
_entity_poly.pdbx_strand_id
1 'polypeptide(L)'
;MKVQEDRVSSKIWFSVIIFGLFGQVAWVIENMYFNVFVYKTITEDPDVIAIMVAASAIVATVTTLLMGVLSDKLGKRKLFISLGYIIWGFIIMLFAQISVDNTARLFPNLNYLQWISITAAIVVVMDCVMTFFGSTANDAAYNAWVTDVVSDKNRGKVEGVISALPLLAVLVVFGGFDPLIQAEKWDLFYYIIGGLVSLSGFLGLFLLQDQCKKREETSYLQDLIYGFRVSVIKANKTLYLVFLAILIASTAQQVFMPYLIIYLENYLQIADYALLLGVVLLLSSVGSVLLGRQVDKHGKQRFMIPSVLVFAFGSLLMYLIGKAAGSLEAAALKAALAVFGTVMMLGSLLLALVFNALARDKMPESQRGHFNGIRMIFYVMLPMVIGPFIGSNIIKASSTTYVDEYGLVQSVPIPEIFLATSLVSLLIIIPALLLNKRLDGEGKNNKPLYTRWGRELDRNNPLPEYPRPQLERDSYVNLNGVWEYAIYKRDEEFRGYQGEIVVPFSPESPLSGVGRRVAPEDYLYYKREFTIDEGFLKDKTLLHFGAVDSHCDVYLNGQYLGFHSGGYLPFSFDVTGIIKAGPNVLTLRVSDPTDTSYISRGKQVLKRGGIWYTAQSGIWQTVWLESVPEVYVEKLYLTPDIDNGTITIKPILSRTPERLLARIMDHGEVVAEAELEANVDNVIKLEEFKLWSPETPHLYDLEICADGDRARSYFGMRKFSLGTDEQGCKRIFLNNKPYFNNGLLDQGYWPDGLLTPPSDEAMRHDILTMKKLGFNMLRKHIKIEPLRWYYHCDKLGMLVWQDMVNGGEKYNLFTVAVLPFLGFKLNDGPKNYRKFGRLDPRGRESYYRELADMLDLLYNAVCINVWVLFNEGWGQFDALKAVEFIRERDATRLIDHASGWHDQGGGDFNSPHVYFVKFKMPADKNRAVVLSEFGGYSYQVKGHVFNENKVFGYRKFKDRESYAKAFQKLYREQIIPCLSRGLSATVYTQLSDVEDEVNGLFTYDREVLKLTASELAEINAQLKLG
;
A
#
# COMPACT_ATOMS: atom_id res chain seq x y z
N MET A 1 26.63 16.00 -27.38
CA MET A 1 27.46 14.76 -27.53
C MET A 1 27.79 14.30 -26.12
N LYS A 2 27.50 13.08 -25.63
CA LYS A 2 27.35 11.77 -26.29
C LYS A 2 26.05 11.07 -25.87
N VAL A 3 25.21 10.81 -26.85
CA VAL A 3 24.26 9.69 -26.85
C VAL A 3 25.09 8.47 -27.24
N GLN A 4 25.68 7.79 -26.27
CA GLN A 4 26.24 6.43 -26.44
C GLN A 4 26.70 5.90 -25.08
N GLU A 5 25.84 5.18 -24.34
CA GLU A 5 26.27 4.11 -23.41
C GLU A 5 25.07 3.30 -22.85
N ASP A 6 24.06 2.98 -23.67
CA ASP A 6 23.00 2.03 -23.26
C ASP A 6 23.43 0.55 -23.46
N ARG A 7 24.67 0.28 -23.91
CA ARG A 7 25.22 -1.09 -24.08
C ARG A 7 26.36 -1.34 -23.09
N VAL A 8 26.23 -2.42 -22.32
CA VAL A 8 27.32 -2.97 -21.48
C VAL A 8 28.53 -3.25 -22.36
N SER A 9 29.70 -2.71 -22.00
CA SER A 9 30.92 -2.86 -22.80
C SER A 9 31.34 -4.33 -22.90
N SER A 10 32.02 -4.71 -23.99
CA SER A 10 32.56 -6.06 -24.16
C SER A 10 33.49 -6.46 -23.02
N LYS A 11 34.24 -5.49 -22.46
CA LYS A 11 35.12 -5.69 -21.31
C LYS A 11 34.35 -6.06 -20.04
N ILE A 12 33.21 -5.43 -19.78
CA ILE A 12 32.36 -5.75 -18.63
C ILE A 12 31.70 -7.13 -18.83
N TRP A 13 31.16 -7.41 -20.03
CA TRP A 13 30.61 -8.73 -20.35
C TRP A 13 31.62 -9.86 -20.17
N PHE A 14 32.82 -9.67 -20.69
CA PHE A 14 33.91 -10.64 -20.56
C PHE A 14 34.28 -10.87 -19.08
N SER A 15 34.35 -9.80 -18.29
CA SER A 15 34.64 -9.89 -16.85
C SER A 15 33.53 -10.64 -16.10
N VAL A 16 32.26 -10.28 -16.31
CA VAL A 16 31.12 -10.98 -15.71
C VAL A 16 31.15 -12.48 -16.02
N ILE A 17 31.41 -12.85 -17.27
CA ILE A 17 31.40 -14.26 -17.66
C ILE A 17 32.59 -15.00 -17.05
N ILE A 18 33.80 -14.45 -17.10
CA ILE A 18 35.02 -15.11 -16.58
C ILE A 18 34.94 -15.30 -15.07
N PHE A 19 34.70 -14.24 -14.31
CA PHE A 19 34.68 -14.33 -12.84
C PHE A 19 33.47 -15.15 -12.38
N GLY A 20 32.30 -14.95 -13.01
CA GLY A 20 31.14 -15.77 -12.73
C GLY A 20 31.39 -17.26 -13.02
N LEU A 21 32.01 -17.62 -14.15
CA LEU A 21 32.24 -19.02 -14.51
C LEU A 21 33.29 -19.68 -13.61
N PHE A 22 34.48 -19.08 -13.45
CA PHE A 22 35.54 -19.68 -12.64
C PHE A 22 35.18 -19.71 -11.15
N GLY A 23 34.43 -18.71 -10.66
CA GLY A 23 33.87 -18.75 -9.31
C GLY A 23 32.91 -19.92 -9.12
N GLN A 24 32.05 -20.20 -10.10
CA GLN A 24 31.15 -21.36 -10.05
C GLN A 24 31.90 -22.69 -10.21
N VAL A 25 32.95 -22.76 -11.03
CA VAL A 25 33.80 -23.96 -11.15
C VAL A 25 34.46 -24.28 -9.82
N ALA A 26 35.07 -23.29 -9.16
CA ALA A 26 35.69 -23.48 -7.86
C ALA A 26 34.65 -23.85 -6.79
N TRP A 27 33.47 -23.24 -6.81
CA TRP A 27 32.36 -23.58 -5.90
C TRP A 27 31.87 -25.03 -6.08
N VAL A 28 31.72 -25.50 -7.33
CA VAL A 28 31.31 -26.90 -7.63
C VAL A 28 32.34 -27.88 -7.06
N ILE A 29 33.62 -27.53 -7.16
CA ILE A 29 34.70 -28.39 -6.66
C ILE A 29 34.67 -28.44 -5.14
N GLU A 30 34.61 -27.27 -4.49
CA GLU A 30 34.49 -27.11 -3.03
C GLU A 30 33.29 -27.88 -2.46
N ASN A 31 32.11 -27.79 -3.09
CA ASN A 31 30.88 -28.33 -2.50
C ASN A 31 30.50 -29.75 -2.97
N MET A 32 31.13 -30.28 -4.03
CA MET A 32 30.82 -31.62 -4.55
C MET A 32 32.02 -32.56 -4.54
N TYR A 33 33.13 -32.18 -5.19
CA TYR A 33 34.28 -33.07 -5.37
C TYR A 33 35.17 -33.15 -4.13
N PHE A 34 35.18 -32.10 -3.32
CA PHE A 34 36.01 -32.08 -2.13
C PHE A 34 35.58 -33.14 -1.09
N ASN A 35 34.26 -33.37 -0.97
CA ASN A 35 33.71 -34.47 -0.17
C ASN A 35 34.19 -35.85 -0.68
N VAL A 36 34.25 -36.03 -2.01
CA VAL A 36 34.71 -37.28 -2.64
C VAL A 36 36.20 -37.47 -2.42
N PHE A 37 37.00 -36.41 -2.52
CA PHE A 37 38.42 -36.44 -2.22
C PHE A 37 38.69 -36.88 -0.79
N VAL A 38 38.02 -36.25 0.19
CA VAL A 38 38.15 -36.64 1.61
C VAL A 38 37.77 -38.09 1.82
N TYR A 39 36.65 -38.53 1.25
CA TYR A 39 36.18 -39.91 1.34
C TYR A 39 37.20 -40.91 0.80
N LYS A 40 37.74 -40.66 -0.40
CA LYS A 40 38.61 -41.62 -1.10
C LYS A 40 40.07 -41.61 -0.62
N THR A 41 40.57 -40.47 -0.14
CA THR A 41 42.02 -40.29 0.09
C THR A 41 42.40 -40.10 1.55
N ILE A 42 41.43 -39.83 2.44
CA ILE A 42 41.72 -39.48 3.85
C ILE A 42 40.92 -40.36 4.80
N THR A 43 39.59 -40.31 4.73
CA THR A 43 38.72 -41.01 5.67
C THR A 43 37.31 -41.16 5.12
N GLU A 44 36.74 -42.35 5.32
CA GLU A 44 35.34 -42.63 4.97
C GLU A 44 34.36 -42.28 6.10
N ASP A 45 34.84 -41.64 7.18
CA ASP A 45 33.97 -41.17 8.26
C ASP A 45 33.07 -40.02 7.77
N PRO A 46 31.73 -40.22 7.69
CA PRO A 46 30.82 -39.19 7.21
C PRO A 46 30.74 -37.98 8.13
N ASP A 47 31.16 -38.07 9.41
CA ASP A 47 31.21 -36.91 10.30
C ASP A 47 32.29 -35.90 9.88
N VAL A 48 33.40 -36.35 9.28
CA VAL A 48 34.44 -35.45 8.79
C VAL A 48 33.91 -34.60 7.63
N ILE A 49 33.16 -35.21 6.71
CA ILE A 49 32.47 -34.51 5.63
C ILE A 49 31.42 -33.53 6.19
N ALA A 50 30.62 -33.96 7.17
CA ALA A 50 29.61 -33.10 7.79
C ALA A 50 30.24 -31.90 8.52
N ILE A 51 31.34 -32.11 9.26
CA ILE A 51 32.08 -31.07 9.97
C ILE A 51 32.71 -30.09 8.98
N MET A 52 33.32 -30.59 7.90
CA MET A 52 33.93 -29.76 6.86
C MET A 52 32.90 -28.83 6.22
N VAL A 53 31.79 -29.39 5.73
CA VAL A 53 30.69 -28.62 5.12
C VAL A 53 30.09 -27.61 6.10
N ALA A 54 29.90 -28.00 7.36
CA ALA A 54 29.38 -27.12 8.41
C ALA A 54 30.33 -25.96 8.73
N ALA A 55 31.62 -26.25 8.93
CA ALA A 55 32.64 -25.26 9.27
C ALA A 55 32.84 -24.25 8.12
N SER A 56 32.93 -24.75 6.88
CA SER A 56 32.98 -23.92 5.67
C SER A 56 31.76 -23.01 5.55
N ALA A 57 30.54 -23.52 5.73
CA ALA A 57 29.33 -22.71 5.63
C ALA A 57 29.25 -21.57 6.67
N ILE A 58 29.73 -21.83 7.90
CA ILE A 58 29.85 -20.81 8.94
C ILE A 58 30.86 -19.73 8.51
N VAL A 59 32.03 -20.14 8.04
CA VAL A 59 33.06 -19.22 7.56
C VAL A 59 32.56 -18.42 6.36
N ALA A 60 31.94 -19.04 5.36
CA ALA A 60 31.35 -18.37 4.21
C ALA A 60 30.37 -17.27 4.62
N THR A 61 29.45 -17.60 5.53
CA THR A 61 28.38 -16.68 5.95
C THR A 61 28.95 -15.51 6.75
N VAL A 62 29.83 -15.77 7.72
CA VAL A 62 30.49 -14.72 8.51
C VAL A 62 31.36 -13.84 7.62
N THR A 63 32.13 -14.45 6.72
CA THR A 63 33.03 -13.74 5.82
C THR A 63 32.26 -12.86 4.85
N THR A 64 31.20 -13.36 4.22
CA THR A 64 30.36 -12.57 3.31
C THR A 64 29.80 -11.33 4.00
N LEU A 65 29.39 -11.47 5.26
CA LEU A 65 28.80 -10.40 6.06
C LEU A 65 29.85 -9.35 6.45
N LEU A 66 31.02 -9.76 6.92
CA LEU A 66 32.09 -8.86 7.35
C LEU A 66 32.81 -8.20 6.16
N MET A 67 33.21 -9.01 5.17
CA MET A 67 33.97 -8.56 4.01
C MET A 67 33.11 -7.79 3.01
N GLY A 68 31.81 -8.08 2.91
CA GLY A 68 30.89 -7.27 2.11
C GLY A 68 30.88 -5.82 2.59
N VAL A 69 30.67 -5.60 3.90
CA VAL A 69 30.67 -4.26 4.51
C VAL A 69 32.05 -3.61 4.42
N LEU A 70 33.13 -4.37 4.62
CA LEU A 70 34.49 -3.83 4.49
C LEU A 70 34.81 -3.40 3.04
N SER A 71 34.42 -4.21 2.06
CA SER A 71 34.63 -3.91 0.64
C SER A 71 33.83 -2.68 0.20
N ASP A 72 32.61 -2.50 0.72
CA ASP A 72 31.77 -1.32 0.52
C ASP A 72 32.42 -0.06 1.09
N LYS A 73 32.96 -0.13 2.32
CA LYS A 73 33.61 1.01 2.98
C LYS A 73 34.89 1.44 2.29
N LEU A 74 35.71 0.48 1.86
CA LEU A 74 36.99 0.78 1.21
C LEU A 74 36.84 1.19 -0.26
N GLY A 75 35.72 0.85 -0.90
CA GLY A 75 35.43 1.20 -2.28
C GLY A 75 36.41 0.62 -3.31
N LYS A 76 37.15 -0.44 -2.93
CA LYS A 76 38.22 -1.09 -3.72
C LYS A 76 37.87 -2.53 -4.08
N ARG A 77 36.66 -2.78 -4.59
CA ARG A 77 36.14 -4.13 -4.85
C ARG A 77 37.02 -4.93 -5.82
N LYS A 78 37.64 -4.27 -6.80
CA LYS A 78 38.65 -4.85 -7.68
C LYS A 78 39.74 -5.62 -6.93
N LEU A 79 40.24 -5.05 -5.84
CA LEU A 79 41.34 -5.63 -5.06
C LEU A 79 40.87 -6.89 -4.34
N PHE A 80 39.68 -6.85 -3.73
CA PHE A 80 39.08 -7.99 -3.06
C PHE A 80 38.81 -9.16 -4.01
N ILE A 81 38.28 -8.87 -5.20
CA ILE A 81 38.04 -9.90 -6.22
C ILE A 81 39.38 -10.48 -6.71
N SER A 82 40.30 -9.62 -7.15
CA SER A 82 41.53 -10.09 -7.82
C SER A 82 42.45 -10.86 -6.87
N LEU A 83 42.76 -10.31 -5.69
CA LEU A 83 43.59 -10.99 -4.71
C LEU A 83 42.88 -12.21 -4.13
N GLY A 84 41.57 -12.11 -3.91
CA GLY A 84 40.76 -13.23 -3.42
C GLY A 84 40.82 -14.43 -4.36
N TYR A 85 40.61 -14.26 -5.67
CA TYR A 85 40.74 -15.34 -6.66
C TYR A 85 42.18 -15.88 -6.78
N ILE A 86 43.21 -15.02 -6.68
CA ILE A 86 44.61 -15.47 -6.71
C ILE A 86 44.89 -16.41 -5.53
N ILE A 87 44.55 -15.97 -4.32
CA ILE A 87 44.79 -16.73 -3.09
C ILE A 87 43.90 -17.97 -3.05
N TRP A 88 42.64 -17.85 -3.45
CA TRP A 88 41.71 -18.98 -3.51
C TRP A 88 42.23 -20.10 -4.43
N GLY A 89 42.64 -19.76 -5.65
CA GLY A 89 43.24 -20.73 -6.57
C GLY A 89 44.56 -21.32 -6.05
N PHE A 90 45.38 -20.54 -5.35
CA PHE A 90 46.61 -21.04 -4.73
C PHE A 90 46.32 -22.07 -3.63
N ILE A 91 45.31 -21.82 -2.79
CA ILE A 91 44.87 -22.76 -1.76
C ILE A 91 44.33 -24.05 -2.40
N ILE A 92 43.55 -23.96 -3.49
CA ILE A 92 43.11 -25.14 -4.25
C ILE A 92 44.30 -26.01 -4.67
N MET A 93 45.40 -25.39 -5.14
CA MET A 93 46.61 -26.14 -5.50
C MET A 93 47.30 -26.81 -4.31
N LEU A 94 47.19 -26.24 -3.10
CA LEU A 94 47.79 -26.84 -1.89
C LEU A 94 47.09 -28.14 -1.47
N PHE A 95 45.84 -28.37 -1.86
CA PHE A 95 45.16 -29.64 -1.58
C PHE A 95 45.83 -30.84 -2.26
N ALA A 96 46.54 -30.63 -3.37
CA ALA A 96 47.39 -31.65 -4.00
C ALA A 96 48.53 -32.15 -3.10
N GLN A 97 48.80 -31.51 -1.97
CA GLN A 97 49.87 -31.90 -1.05
C GLN A 97 49.34 -32.54 0.24
N ILE A 98 48.02 -32.53 0.45
CA ILE A 98 47.41 -33.05 1.66
C ILE A 98 47.13 -34.54 1.45
N SER A 99 47.91 -35.40 2.09
CA SER A 99 47.73 -36.85 2.09
C SER A 99 48.12 -37.44 3.43
N VAL A 100 47.56 -38.61 3.76
CA VAL A 100 47.89 -39.34 5.00
C VAL A 100 49.40 -39.69 5.03
N ASP A 101 49.99 -40.04 3.87
CA ASP A 101 51.42 -40.31 3.73
C ASP A 101 52.30 -39.10 4.07
N ASN A 102 51.91 -37.91 3.62
CA ASN A 102 52.66 -36.69 3.94
C ASN A 102 52.52 -36.35 5.43
N THR A 103 51.35 -36.56 6.03
CA THR A 103 51.16 -36.42 7.48
C THR A 103 52.00 -37.43 8.26
N ALA A 104 52.10 -38.67 7.80
CA ALA A 104 52.94 -39.69 8.41
C ALA A 104 54.43 -39.31 8.38
N ARG A 105 54.91 -38.71 7.28
CA ARG A 105 56.27 -38.17 7.16
C ARG A 105 56.53 -36.99 8.11
N LEU A 106 55.53 -36.12 8.30
CA LEU A 106 55.64 -34.95 9.19
C LEU A 106 55.55 -35.33 10.68
N PHE A 107 54.80 -36.38 11.01
CA PHE A 107 54.58 -36.85 12.38
C PHE A 107 54.88 -38.36 12.54
N PRO A 108 56.15 -38.79 12.39
CA PRO A 108 56.50 -40.21 12.31
C PRO A 108 56.26 -41.00 13.61
N ASN A 109 56.05 -40.31 14.75
CA ASN A 109 55.87 -40.94 16.07
C ASN A 109 54.39 -41.28 16.40
N LEU A 110 53.46 -41.03 15.49
CA LEU A 110 52.02 -41.27 15.69
C LEU A 110 51.59 -42.57 15.01
N ASN A 111 50.41 -43.07 15.37
CA ASN A 111 49.81 -44.24 14.71
C ASN A 111 48.90 -43.85 13.53
N TYR A 112 48.52 -44.84 12.73
CA TYR A 112 47.72 -44.64 11.51
C TYR A 112 46.39 -43.88 11.74
N LEU A 113 45.66 -44.22 12.82
CA LEU A 113 44.42 -43.52 13.18
C LEU A 113 44.65 -42.05 13.54
N GLN A 114 45.77 -41.75 14.20
CA GLN A 114 46.18 -40.37 14.51
C GLN A 114 46.60 -39.61 13.24
N TRP A 115 47.27 -40.25 12.28
CA TRP A 115 47.59 -39.64 10.99
C TRP A 115 46.34 -39.28 10.19
N ILE A 116 45.35 -40.19 10.12
CA ILE A 116 44.05 -39.91 9.49
C ILE A 116 43.36 -38.73 10.18
N SER A 117 43.28 -38.75 11.51
CA SER A 117 42.61 -37.69 12.28
C SER A 117 43.25 -36.32 12.08
N ILE A 118 44.59 -36.25 12.05
CA ILE A 118 45.33 -35.01 11.80
C ILE A 118 45.14 -34.55 10.36
N THR A 119 45.20 -35.46 9.39
CA THR A 119 45.00 -35.13 7.96
C THR A 119 43.59 -34.60 7.72
N ALA A 120 42.57 -35.23 8.32
CA ALA A 120 41.18 -34.77 8.29
C ALA A 120 41.03 -33.37 8.91
N ALA A 121 41.66 -33.11 10.06
CA ALA A 121 41.65 -31.79 10.68
C ALA A 121 42.33 -30.72 9.82
N ILE A 122 43.47 -31.04 9.20
CA ILE A 122 44.17 -30.14 8.27
C ILE A 122 43.25 -29.80 7.09
N VAL A 123 42.56 -30.80 6.52
CA VAL A 123 41.62 -30.55 5.43
C VAL A 123 40.48 -29.63 5.84
N VAL A 124 39.82 -29.88 6.97
CA VAL A 124 38.73 -29.00 7.45
C VAL A 124 39.22 -27.56 7.62
N VAL A 125 40.40 -27.36 8.19
CA VAL A 125 40.99 -26.02 8.37
C VAL A 125 41.31 -25.38 7.03
N MET A 126 41.93 -26.12 6.11
CA MET A 126 42.28 -25.62 4.79
C MET A 126 41.04 -25.27 3.96
N ASP A 127 39.96 -26.04 4.10
CA ASP A 127 38.67 -25.76 3.48
C ASP A 127 38.09 -24.45 4.01
N CYS A 128 38.11 -24.24 5.33
CA CYS A 128 37.69 -22.96 5.93
C CYS A 128 38.51 -21.77 5.41
N VAL A 129 39.83 -21.92 5.28
CA VAL A 129 40.70 -20.88 4.73
C VAL A 129 40.37 -20.63 3.26
N MET A 130 40.16 -21.69 2.48
CA MET A 130 39.74 -21.62 1.09
C MET A 130 38.41 -20.86 0.95
N THR A 131 37.40 -21.24 1.72
CA THR A 131 36.07 -20.63 1.74
C THR A 131 36.12 -19.15 2.15
N PHE A 132 36.97 -18.77 3.11
CA PHE A 132 37.16 -17.38 3.48
C PHE A 132 37.58 -16.52 2.27
N PHE A 133 38.58 -16.97 1.51
CA PHE A 133 39.02 -16.21 0.32
C PHE A 133 38.01 -16.31 -0.82
N GLY A 134 37.38 -17.47 -1.03
CA GLY A 134 36.32 -17.68 -2.01
C GLY A 134 35.12 -16.76 -1.78
N SER A 135 34.54 -16.76 -0.58
CA SER A 135 33.42 -15.88 -0.22
C SER A 135 33.80 -14.40 -0.18
N THR A 136 35.03 -14.05 0.20
CA THR A 136 35.52 -12.67 0.10
C THR A 136 35.51 -12.18 -1.35
N ALA A 137 36.03 -13.00 -2.26
CA ALA A 137 36.21 -12.62 -3.65
C ALA A 137 34.89 -12.67 -4.43
N ASN A 138 34.12 -13.75 -4.27
CA ASN A 138 32.94 -14.04 -5.05
C ASN A 138 31.66 -13.49 -4.40
N ASP A 139 31.34 -13.97 -3.20
CA ASP A 139 30.05 -13.68 -2.55
C ASP A 139 29.94 -12.22 -2.12
N ALA A 140 30.99 -11.69 -1.48
CA ALA A 140 31.04 -10.33 -0.96
C ALA A 140 31.36 -9.28 -2.04
N ALA A 141 32.42 -9.49 -2.82
CA ALA A 141 32.95 -8.45 -3.69
C ALA A 141 32.45 -8.53 -5.15
N TYR A 142 32.47 -9.70 -5.79
CA TYR A 142 32.10 -9.85 -7.21
C TYR A 142 30.61 -9.59 -7.46
N ASN A 143 29.70 -10.22 -6.72
CA ASN A 143 28.26 -9.99 -6.89
C ASN A 143 27.87 -8.52 -6.70
N ALA A 144 28.51 -7.86 -5.74
CA ALA A 144 28.32 -6.45 -5.51
C ALA A 144 28.91 -5.61 -6.66
N TRP A 145 30.12 -5.93 -7.14
CA TRP A 145 30.75 -5.26 -8.28
C TRP A 145 29.89 -5.32 -9.55
N VAL A 146 29.27 -6.47 -9.86
CA VAL A 146 28.33 -6.59 -10.99
C VAL A 146 27.18 -5.60 -10.85
N THR A 147 26.68 -5.41 -9.63
CA THR A 147 25.58 -4.47 -9.34
C THR A 147 25.99 -3.01 -9.58
N ASP A 148 27.25 -2.67 -9.29
CA ASP A 148 27.77 -1.30 -9.46
C ASP A 148 28.03 -0.95 -10.93
N VAL A 149 28.58 -1.89 -11.71
CA VAL A 149 29.01 -1.62 -13.10
C VAL A 149 27.92 -1.84 -14.15
N VAL A 150 26.78 -2.42 -13.77
CA VAL A 150 25.65 -2.71 -14.67
C VAL A 150 24.46 -1.82 -14.32
N SER A 151 23.97 -1.06 -15.31
CA SER A 151 22.81 -0.18 -15.18
C SER A 151 21.50 -0.96 -14.99
N ASP A 152 20.50 -0.35 -14.34
CA ASP A 152 19.21 -0.99 -14.04
C ASP A 152 18.49 -1.54 -15.29
N LYS A 153 18.61 -0.86 -16.43
CA LYS A 153 18.05 -1.32 -17.73
C LYS A 153 18.67 -2.63 -18.22
N ASN A 154 19.96 -2.85 -17.99
CA ASN A 154 20.70 -4.02 -18.48
C ASN A 154 20.83 -5.13 -17.41
N ARG A 155 20.48 -4.85 -16.15
CA ARG A 155 20.62 -5.76 -15.02
C ARG A 155 19.92 -7.10 -15.26
N GLY A 156 18.68 -7.09 -15.74
CA GLY A 156 17.94 -8.33 -16.02
C GLY A 156 18.61 -9.23 -17.06
N LYS A 157 19.28 -8.65 -18.07
CA LYS A 157 20.01 -9.41 -19.10
C LYS A 157 21.30 -10.02 -18.55
N VAL A 158 22.03 -9.28 -17.72
CA VAL A 158 23.27 -9.75 -17.09
C VAL A 158 22.98 -10.82 -16.04
N GLU A 159 21.99 -10.60 -15.18
CA GLU A 159 21.53 -11.59 -14.19
C GLU A 159 21.06 -12.90 -14.86
N GLY A 160 20.40 -12.80 -16.02
CA GLY A 160 20.02 -13.96 -16.81
C GLY A 160 21.21 -14.83 -17.26
N VAL A 161 22.31 -14.20 -17.68
CA VAL A 161 23.54 -14.92 -18.05
C VAL A 161 24.22 -15.53 -16.83
N ILE A 162 24.36 -14.76 -15.74
CA ILE A 162 24.96 -15.25 -14.49
C ILE A 162 24.21 -16.48 -13.96
N SER A 163 22.88 -16.49 -14.06
CA SER A 163 22.04 -17.61 -13.62
C SER A 163 22.28 -18.91 -14.41
N ALA A 164 22.87 -18.84 -15.61
CA ALA A 164 23.21 -20.01 -16.43
C ALA A 164 24.63 -20.54 -16.19
N LEU A 165 25.52 -19.75 -15.58
CA LEU A 165 26.92 -20.12 -15.35
C LEU A 165 27.11 -21.36 -14.46
N PRO A 166 26.31 -21.61 -13.41
CA PRO A 166 26.44 -22.83 -12.61
C PRO A 166 26.31 -24.11 -13.45
N LEU A 167 25.41 -24.13 -14.44
CA LEU A 167 25.24 -25.28 -15.34
C LEU A 167 26.44 -25.49 -16.24
N LEU A 168 27.01 -24.39 -16.75
CA LEU A 168 28.23 -24.45 -17.55
C LEU A 168 29.42 -24.92 -16.71
N ALA A 169 29.53 -24.46 -15.46
CA ALA A 169 30.56 -24.90 -14.53
C ALA A 169 30.46 -26.42 -14.25
N VAL A 170 29.24 -26.91 -13.96
CA VAL A 170 28.96 -28.33 -13.82
C VAL A 170 29.40 -29.11 -15.05
N LEU A 171 29.05 -28.67 -16.26
CA LEU A 171 29.47 -29.34 -17.50
C LEU A 171 31.00 -29.34 -17.70
N VAL A 172 31.66 -28.23 -17.36
CA VAL A 172 33.13 -28.13 -17.45
C VAL A 172 33.80 -29.09 -16.48
N VAL A 173 33.32 -29.16 -15.23
CA VAL A 173 33.89 -30.04 -14.20
C VAL A 173 33.60 -31.52 -14.52
N PHE A 174 32.32 -31.89 -14.67
CA PHE A 174 31.92 -33.28 -14.90
C PHE A 174 32.32 -33.81 -16.29
N GLY A 175 32.29 -32.97 -17.32
CA GLY A 175 32.62 -33.38 -18.69
C GLY A 175 34.11 -33.28 -19.01
N GLY A 176 34.82 -32.30 -18.44
CA GLY A 176 36.21 -32.00 -18.79
C GLY A 176 37.25 -32.60 -17.84
N PHE A 177 36.92 -32.73 -16.55
CA PHE A 177 37.90 -33.07 -15.52
C PHE A 177 37.64 -34.37 -14.77
N ASP A 178 36.43 -34.92 -14.82
CA ASP A 178 36.10 -36.22 -14.22
C ASP A 178 37.03 -37.38 -14.64
N PRO A 179 37.46 -37.52 -15.92
CA PRO A 179 38.41 -38.57 -16.31
C PRO A 179 39.75 -38.54 -15.58
N LEU A 180 40.20 -37.36 -15.10
CA LEU A 180 41.43 -37.26 -14.30
C LEU A 180 41.23 -37.84 -12.90
N ILE A 181 40.04 -37.64 -12.33
CA ILE A 181 39.67 -38.10 -10.99
C ILE A 181 39.46 -39.61 -10.99
N GLN A 182 38.82 -40.14 -12.03
CA GLN A 182 38.68 -41.58 -12.25
C GLN A 182 40.03 -42.29 -12.47
N ALA A 183 41.04 -41.56 -12.96
CA ALA A 183 42.41 -42.05 -13.08
C ALA A 183 43.28 -41.78 -11.84
N GLU A 184 42.67 -41.39 -10.70
CA GLU A 184 43.31 -41.07 -9.42
C GLU A 184 44.36 -39.95 -9.49
N LYS A 185 44.32 -39.11 -10.53
CA LYS A 185 45.25 -37.98 -10.72
C LYS A 185 44.77 -36.71 -10.01
N TRP A 186 44.51 -36.82 -8.71
CA TRP A 186 44.01 -35.72 -7.87
C TRP A 186 44.95 -34.50 -7.88
N ASP A 187 46.26 -34.71 -7.87
CA ASP A 187 47.24 -33.61 -7.89
C ASP A 187 47.12 -32.76 -9.15
N LEU A 188 47.07 -33.43 -10.32
CA LEU A 188 46.95 -32.76 -11.61
C LEU A 188 45.61 -32.02 -11.72
N PHE A 189 44.54 -32.61 -11.18
CA PHE A 189 43.23 -31.98 -11.11
C PHE A 189 43.28 -30.65 -10.31
N TYR A 190 43.81 -30.68 -9.08
CA TYR A 190 43.91 -29.49 -8.23
C TYR A 190 44.85 -28.42 -8.81
N TYR A 191 45.97 -28.80 -9.44
CA TYR A 191 46.86 -27.84 -10.09
C TYR A 191 46.22 -27.13 -11.27
N ILE A 192 45.49 -27.84 -12.13
CA ILE A 192 44.84 -27.22 -13.29
C ILE A 192 43.75 -26.26 -12.83
N ILE A 193 42.87 -26.69 -11.94
CA ILE A 193 41.77 -25.85 -11.45
C ILE A 193 42.30 -24.65 -10.67
N GLY A 194 43.18 -24.88 -9.70
CA GLY A 194 43.75 -23.80 -8.90
C GLY A 194 44.51 -22.80 -9.77
N GLY A 195 45.25 -23.27 -10.78
CA GLY A 195 45.89 -22.44 -11.79
C GLY A 195 44.90 -21.58 -12.59
N LEU A 196 43.77 -22.15 -13.04
CA LEU A 196 42.73 -21.41 -13.76
C LEU A 196 42.06 -20.33 -12.89
N VAL A 197 41.72 -20.67 -11.64
CA VAL A 197 41.14 -19.73 -10.68
C VAL A 197 42.12 -18.60 -10.37
N SER A 198 43.39 -18.91 -10.08
CA SER A 198 44.41 -17.89 -9.82
C SER A 198 44.67 -17.00 -11.04
N LEU A 199 44.74 -17.59 -12.24
CA LEU A 199 44.91 -16.84 -13.49
C LEU A 199 43.75 -15.84 -13.70
N SER A 200 42.51 -16.25 -13.41
CA SER A 200 41.36 -15.34 -13.48
C SER A 200 41.52 -14.15 -12.52
N GLY A 201 42.03 -14.37 -11.31
CA GLY A 201 42.33 -13.31 -10.35
C GLY A 201 43.41 -12.34 -10.84
N PHE A 202 44.48 -12.84 -11.47
CA PHE A 202 45.49 -12.00 -12.13
C PHE A 202 44.91 -11.17 -13.26
N LEU A 203 44.05 -11.74 -14.10
CA LEU A 203 43.33 -11.01 -15.14
C LEU A 203 42.46 -9.89 -14.54
N GLY A 204 41.90 -10.11 -13.35
CA GLY A 204 41.10 -9.12 -12.61
C GLY A 204 41.83 -7.82 -12.32
N LEU A 205 43.15 -7.87 -12.09
CA LEU A 205 43.98 -6.69 -11.86
C LEU A 205 44.02 -5.75 -13.08
N PHE A 206 43.74 -6.25 -14.29
CA PHE A 206 43.73 -5.47 -15.53
C PHE A 206 42.32 -5.23 -16.09
N LEU A 207 41.41 -6.17 -15.85
CA LEU A 207 40.06 -6.15 -16.41
C LEU A 207 39.06 -5.37 -15.55
N LEU A 208 39.09 -5.55 -14.23
CA LEU A 208 38.13 -4.93 -13.33
C LEU A 208 38.42 -3.44 -13.11
N GLN A 209 37.36 -2.65 -12.96
CA GLN A 209 37.40 -1.23 -12.63
C GLN A 209 36.49 -0.98 -11.42
N ASP A 210 36.97 -0.17 -10.47
CA ASP A 210 36.17 0.26 -9.32
C ASP A 210 35.27 1.44 -9.74
N GLN A 211 33.96 1.28 -9.56
CA GLN A 211 32.96 2.36 -9.68
C GLN A 211 32.10 2.39 -8.43
N CYS A 212 32.68 2.79 -7.28
CA CYS A 212 31.94 2.79 -6.03
C CYS A 212 31.09 4.07 -5.89
N LYS A 213 29.76 3.95 -5.81
CA LYS A 213 28.91 5.02 -5.24
C LYS A 213 29.12 5.05 -3.72
N LYS A 214 29.48 6.20 -3.15
CA LYS A 214 29.61 6.36 -1.69
C LYS A 214 28.24 6.11 -1.01
N ARG A 215 28.18 5.17 -0.08
CA ARG A 215 27.04 4.97 0.85
C ARG A 215 27.19 5.86 2.08
N GLU A 216 26.05 6.27 2.64
CA GLU A 216 25.99 7.09 3.87
C GLU A 216 26.61 6.41 5.09
N GLU A 217 27.15 7.21 6.01
CA GLU A 217 27.87 6.78 7.21
C GLU A 217 26.92 6.24 8.29
N THR A 218 26.74 4.92 8.33
CA THR A 218 26.12 4.21 9.45
C THR A 218 27.15 3.43 10.28
N SER A 219 26.84 3.23 11.57
CA SER A 219 27.70 2.48 12.49
C SER A 219 27.67 0.98 12.16
N TYR A 220 28.85 0.42 11.90
CA TYR A 220 29.09 -0.97 11.45
C TYR A 220 28.34 -2.03 12.27
N LEU A 221 28.24 -1.84 13.58
CA LEU A 221 27.59 -2.79 14.49
C LEU A 221 26.06 -2.68 14.47
N GLN A 222 25.53 -1.49 14.17
CA GLN A 222 24.07 -1.26 14.14
C GLN A 222 23.42 -1.93 12.93
N ASP A 223 24.10 -1.92 11.78
CA ASP A 223 23.62 -2.55 10.54
C ASP A 223 23.62 -4.07 10.65
N LEU A 224 24.61 -4.64 11.34
CA LEU A 224 24.78 -6.08 11.53
C LEU A 224 23.70 -6.70 12.44
N ILE A 225 23.21 -5.94 13.43
CA ILE A 225 22.22 -6.40 14.41
C ILE A 225 20.78 -6.05 13.98
N TYR A 226 20.60 -5.17 12.99
CA TYR A 226 19.31 -4.58 12.64
C TYR A 226 18.20 -5.61 12.43
N GLY A 227 18.39 -6.58 11.54
CA GLY A 227 17.34 -7.57 11.26
C GLY A 227 17.27 -8.73 12.25
N PHE A 228 18.09 -8.75 13.30
CA PHE A 228 17.86 -9.64 14.46
C PHE A 228 16.97 -8.98 15.52
N ARG A 229 16.66 -7.68 15.39
CA ARG A 229 15.77 -7.00 16.32
C ARG A 229 14.37 -7.58 16.23
N VAL A 230 13.82 -7.95 17.39
CA VAL A 230 12.45 -8.50 17.52
C VAL A 230 11.41 -7.58 16.88
N SER A 231 11.60 -6.25 16.95
CA SER A 231 10.72 -5.28 16.29
C SER A 231 10.73 -5.40 14.77
N VAL A 232 11.89 -5.63 14.16
CA VAL A 232 12.06 -5.79 12.71
C VAL A 232 11.46 -7.11 12.24
N ILE A 233 11.68 -8.19 12.99
CA ILE A 233 11.05 -9.50 12.73
C ILE A 233 9.53 -9.39 12.80
N LYS A 234 8.99 -8.70 13.81
CA LYS A 234 7.54 -8.47 13.96
C LYS A 234 6.96 -7.59 12.86
N ALA A 235 7.72 -6.63 12.35
CA ALA A 235 7.30 -5.79 11.23
C ALA A 235 7.29 -6.54 9.89
N ASN A 236 8.19 -7.51 9.72
CA ASN A 236 8.41 -8.23 8.46
C ASN A 236 8.05 -9.73 8.55
N LYS A 237 6.99 -10.09 9.28
CA LYS A 237 6.62 -11.50 9.56
C LYS A 237 6.52 -12.38 8.31
N THR A 238 5.98 -11.86 7.22
CA THR A 238 5.85 -12.59 5.96
C THR A 238 7.22 -12.94 5.37
N LEU A 239 8.19 -12.01 5.43
CA LEU A 239 9.56 -12.25 4.99
C LEU A 239 10.27 -13.33 5.82
N TYR A 240 10.12 -13.32 7.14
CA TYR A 240 10.73 -14.36 8.00
C TYR A 240 10.07 -15.73 7.87
N LEU A 241 8.79 -15.79 7.49
CA LEU A 241 8.15 -17.05 7.11
C LEU A 241 8.72 -17.59 5.79
N VAL A 242 9.04 -16.71 4.83
CA VAL A 242 9.76 -17.11 3.62
C VAL A 242 11.16 -17.61 3.98
N PHE A 243 11.90 -16.92 4.85
CA PHE A 243 13.21 -17.40 5.33
C PHE A 243 13.14 -18.76 6.03
N LEU A 244 12.10 -19.02 6.81
CA LEU A 244 11.87 -20.33 7.42
C LEU A 244 11.61 -21.42 6.36
N ALA A 245 10.83 -21.11 5.33
CA ALA A 245 10.60 -22.06 4.23
C ALA A 245 11.90 -22.35 3.45
N ILE A 246 12.70 -21.32 3.19
CA ILE A 246 14.03 -21.44 2.57
C ILE A 246 14.95 -22.33 3.41
N LEU A 247 14.99 -22.11 4.73
CA LEU A 247 15.78 -22.92 5.65
C LEU A 247 15.48 -24.41 5.53
N ILE A 248 14.20 -24.77 5.58
CA ILE A 248 13.79 -26.18 5.51
C ILE A 248 14.10 -26.77 4.14
N ALA A 249 13.84 -26.03 3.05
CA ALA A 249 14.11 -26.47 1.69
C ALA A 249 15.61 -26.72 1.44
N SER A 250 16.46 -25.76 1.82
CA SER A 250 17.90 -25.91 1.73
C SER A 250 18.41 -27.04 2.64
N THR A 251 17.86 -27.20 3.85
CA THR A 251 18.26 -28.28 4.77
C THR A 251 17.98 -29.64 4.13
N ALA A 252 16.79 -29.84 3.55
CA ALA A 252 16.44 -31.08 2.88
C ALA A 252 17.42 -31.41 1.75
N GLN A 253 17.79 -30.43 0.93
CA GLN A 253 18.80 -30.64 -0.12
C GLN A 253 20.16 -31.06 0.45
N GLN A 254 20.58 -30.44 1.56
CA GLN A 254 21.87 -30.74 2.20
C GLN A 254 21.92 -32.09 2.94
N VAL A 255 20.80 -32.80 3.11
CA VAL A 255 20.80 -34.16 3.67
C VAL A 255 21.51 -35.17 2.76
N PHE A 256 21.31 -35.06 1.44
CA PHE A 256 21.89 -36.00 0.48
C PHE A 256 23.04 -35.43 -0.34
N MET A 257 23.06 -34.11 -0.57
CA MET A 257 23.97 -33.48 -1.53
C MET A 257 25.46 -33.78 -1.29
N PRO A 258 26.00 -33.70 -0.05
CA PRO A 258 27.41 -34.00 0.19
C PRO A 258 27.79 -35.46 -0.08
N TYR A 259 26.82 -36.36 0.02
CA TYR A 259 27.03 -37.81 -0.07
C TYR A 259 26.60 -38.40 -1.44
N LEU A 260 26.07 -37.58 -2.35
CA LEU A 260 25.43 -38.05 -3.57
C LEU A 260 26.39 -38.81 -4.51
N ILE A 261 27.58 -38.26 -4.75
CA ILE A 261 28.57 -38.91 -5.62
C ILE A 261 29.05 -40.21 -4.98
N ILE A 262 29.36 -40.17 -3.68
CA ILE A 262 29.81 -41.32 -2.91
C ILE A 262 28.75 -42.44 -2.94
N TYR A 263 27.47 -42.09 -2.83
CA TYR A 263 26.34 -43.01 -2.96
C TYR A 263 26.26 -43.66 -4.37
N LEU A 264 26.30 -42.85 -5.44
CA LEU A 264 26.20 -43.37 -6.80
C LEU A 264 27.37 -44.32 -7.13
N GLU A 265 28.56 -43.97 -6.68
CA GLU A 265 29.76 -44.74 -6.97
C GLU A 265 29.90 -45.98 -6.08
N ASN A 266 29.76 -45.86 -4.76
CA ASN A 266 30.10 -46.94 -3.82
C ASN A 266 28.89 -47.81 -3.45
N TYR A 267 27.69 -47.26 -3.42
CA TYR A 267 26.48 -48.05 -3.14
C TYR A 267 25.88 -48.63 -4.42
N LEU A 268 25.70 -47.80 -5.46
CA LEU A 268 25.09 -48.23 -6.71
C LEU A 268 26.10 -48.75 -7.75
N GLN A 269 27.41 -48.62 -7.51
CA GLN A 269 28.46 -49.13 -8.39
C GLN A 269 28.40 -48.51 -9.80
N ILE A 270 28.03 -47.22 -9.89
CA ILE A 270 27.94 -46.46 -11.14
C ILE A 270 29.20 -45.59 -11.29
N ALA A 271 30.19 -46.09 -12.03
CA ALA A 271 31.44 -45.36 -12.28
C ALA A 271 31.26 -44.11 -13.19
N ASP A 272 30.32 -44.15 -14.13
CA ASP A 272 30.00 -43.05 -15.06
C ASP A 272 28.94 -42.07 -14.50
N TYR A 273 28.97 -41.83 -13.19
CA TYR A 273 27.99 -40.97 -12.50
C TYR A 273 27.98 -39.52 -13.01
N ALA A 274 29.10 -39.03 -13.54
CA ALA A 274 29.23 -37.67 -14.05
C ALA A 274 28.26 -37.38 -15.21
N LEU A 275 28.10 -38.34 -16.14
CA LEU A 275 27.15 -38.23 -17.25
C LEU A 275 25.70 -38.24 -16.75
N LEU A 276 25.40 -39.13 -15.80
CA LEU A 276 24.08 -39.25 -15.18
C LEU A 276 23.66 -37.94 -14.48
N LEU A 277 24.53 -37.38 -13.64
CA LEU A 277 24.29 -36.12 -12.94
C LEU A 277 24.17 -34.94 -13.92
N GLY A 278 25.01 -34.92 -14.96
CA GLY A 278 24.94 -33.90 -16.02
C GLY A 278 23.57 -33.88 -16.72
N VAL A 279 23.03 -35.05 -17.07
CA VAL A 279 21.69 -35.17 -17.67
C VAL A 279 20.60 -34.72 -16.70
N VAL A 280 20.65 -35.16 -15.45
CA VAL A 280 19.67 -34.79 -14.41
C VAL A 280 19.63 -33.27 -14.20
N LEU A 281 20.80 -32.63 -14.05
CA LEU A 281 20.91 -31.18 -13.82
C LEU A 281 20.46 -30.38 -15.05
N LEU A 282 20.80 -30.84 -16.25
CA LEU A 282 20.38 -30.19 -17.50
C LEU A 282 18.86 -30.25 -17.67
N LEU A 283 18.25 -31.44 -17.56
CA LEU A 283 16.81 -31.61 -17.75
C LEU A 283 15.99 -30.88 -16.69
N SER A 284 16.41 -30.97 -15.41
CA SER A 284 15.73 -30.26 -14.32
C SER A 284 15.83 -28.73 -14.47
N SER A 285 16.95 -28.21 -14.97
CA SER A 285 17.12 -26.78 -15.22
C SER A 285 16.29 -26.28 -16.40
N VAL A 286 16.21 -27.03 -17.50
CA VAL A 286 15.29 -26.70 -18.61
C VAL A 286 13.84 -26.72 -18.12
N GLY A 287 13.46 -27.74 -17.35
CA GLY A 287 12.12 -27.83 -16.76
C GLY A 287 11.79 -26.66 -15.83
N SER A 288 12.73 -26.25 -14.98
CA SER A 288 12.52 -25.14 -14.04
C SER A 288 12.35 -23.79 -14.76
N VAL A 289 13.06 -23.56 -15.87
CA VAL A 289 12.89 -22.37 -16.71
C VAL A 289 11.51 -22.34 -17.38
N LEU A 290 11.06 -23.48 -17.93
CA LEU A 290 9.74 -23.58 -18.58
C LEU A 290 8.59 -23.36 -17.60
N LEU A 291 8.68 -23.99 -16.42
CA LEU A 291 7.68 -23.85 -15.37
C LEU A 291 7.77 -22.49 -14.64
N GLY A 292 8.95 -21.86 -14.59
CA GLY A 292 9.13 -20.52 -14.03
C GLY A 292 8.22 -19.48 -14.69
N ARG A 293 8.06 -19.54 -16.02
CA ARG A 293 7.09 -18.69 -16.74
C ARG A 293 5.65 -18.90 -16.28
N GLN A 294 5.28 -20.14 -15.92
CA GLN A 294 3.95 -20.46 -15.42
C GLN A 294 3.75 -19.99 -13.97
N VAL A 295 4.80 -20.09 -13.15
CA VAL A 295 4.84 -19.54 -11.78
C VAL A 295 4.59 -18.04 -11.79
N ASP A 296 5.24 -17.32 -12.69
CA ASP A 296 5.04 -15.87 -12.85
C ASP A 296 3.62 -15.54 -13.35
N LYS A 297 3.10 -16.31 -14.33
CA LYS A 297 1.77 -16.10 -14.91
C LYS A 297 0.62 -16.35 -13.92
N HIS A 298 0.70 -17.41 -13.13
CA HIS A 298 -0.42 -17.86 -12.28
C HIS A 298 -0.22 -17.55 -10.78
N GLY A 299 0.92 -16.95 -10.43
CA GLY A 299 1.25 -16.51 -9.08
C GLY A 299 2.05 -17.54 -8.30
N LYS A 300 3.12 -17.05 -7.66
CA LYS A 300 4.11 -17.80 -6.87
C LYS A 300 3.48 -18.67 -5.77
N GLN A 301 2.40 -18.17 -5.16
CA GLN A 301 1.70 -18.84 -4.07
C GLN A 301 1.08 -20.19 -4.45
N ARG A 302 0.55 -20.30 -5.69
CA ARG A 302 -0.09 -21.53 -6.17
C ARG A 302 0.91 -22.66 -6.42
N PHE A 303 2.19 -22.32 -6.60
CA PHE A 303 3.25 -23.27 -6.90
C PHE A 303 4.05 -23.70 -5.67
N MET A 304 3.87 -23.08 -4.49
CA MET A 304 4.60 -23.46 -3.27
C MET A 304 4.39 -24.93 -2.90
N ILE A 305 3.14 -25.34 -2.64
CA ILE A 305 2.82 -26.72 -2.22
C ILE A 305 3.13 -27.74 -3.32
N PRO A 306 2.73 -27.52 -4.59
CA PRO A 306 3.09 -28.45 -5.67
C PRO A 306 4.60 -28.68 -5.77
N SER A 307 5.42 -27.63 -5.63
CA SER A 307 6.89 -27.78 -5.70
C SER A 307 7.43 -28.63 -4.54
N VAL A 308 6.86 -28.50 -3.34
CA VAL A 308 7.22 -29.34 -2.18
C VAL A 308 6.87 -30.80 -2.47
N LEU A 309 5.68 -31.05 -2.99
CA LEU A 309 5.23 -32.42 -3.30
C LEU A 309 6.09 -33.07 -4.39
N VAL A 310 6.47 -32.32 -5.43
CA VAL A 310 7.36 -32.82 -6.49
C VAL A 310 8.74 -33.16 -5.91
N PHE A 311 9.31 -32.31 -5.06
CA PHE A 311 10.62 -32.60 -4.45
C PHE A 311 10.58 -33.79 -3.49
N ALA A 312 9.56 -33.85 -2.62
CA ALA A 312 9.35 -34.96 -1.69
C ALA A 312 9.13 -36.29 -2.45
N PHE A 313 8.32 -36.26 -3.51
CA PHE A 313 8.02 -37.43 -4.33
C PHE A 313 9.24 -37.89 -5.13
N GLY A 314 9.97 -36.98 -5.77
CA GLY A 314 11.22 -37.32 -6.46
C GLY A 314 12.25 -37.94 -5.51
N SER A 315 12.37 -37.41 -4.29
CA SER A 315 13.25 -37.97 -3.25
C SER A 315 12.80 -39.37 -2.82
N LEU A 316 11.49 -39.59 -2.67
CA LEU A 316 10.94 -40.91 -2.38
C LEU A 316 11.21 -41.92 -3.51
N LEU A 317 11.09 -41.49 -4.77
CA LEU A 317 11.43 -42.34 -5.93
C LEU A 317 12.92 -42.70 -5.94
N MET A 318 13.81 -41.76 -5.59
CA MET A 318 15.25 -42.03 -5.43
C MET A 318 15.54 -43.05 -4.33
N TYR A 319 14.81 -42.99 -3.21
CA TYR A 319 14.88 -44.02 -2.17
C TYR A 319 14.43 -45.41 -2.70
N LEU A 320 13.26 -45.47 -3.34
CA LEU A 320 12.69 -46.74 -3.82
C LEU A 320 13.56 -47.40 -4.89
N ILE A 321 14.08 -46.63 -5.85
CA ILE A 321 14.96 -47.16 -6.89
C ILE A 321 16.29 -47.63 -6.30
N GLY A 322 16.81 -46.92 -5.29
CA GLY A 322 18.01 -47.32 -4.56
C GLY A 322 17.85 -48.70 -3.88
N LYS A 323 16.70 -48.95 -3.26
CA LYS A 323 16.41 -50.27 -2.64
C LYS A 323 16.19 -51.38 -3.67
N ALA A 324 15.70 -51.04 -4.86
CA ALA A 324 15.46 -51.96 -5.96
C ALA A 324 16.68 -52.15 -6.89
N ALA A 325 17.80 -51.47 -6.62
CA ALA A 325 18.95 -51.46 -7.53
C ALA A 325 19.50 -52.86 -7.83
N GLY A 326 19.51 -53.76 -6.83
CA GLY A 326 20.01 -55.13 -6.98
C GLY A 326 19.14 -56.06 -7.83
N SER A 327 17.92 -55.66 -8.20
CA SER A 327 16.98 -56.47 -9.01
C SER A 327 16.76 -55.92 -10.42
N LEU A 328 17.50 -54.88 -10.82
CA LEU A 328 17.36 -54.21 -12.11
C LEU A 328 18.61 -54.38 -12.98
N GLU A 329 18.41 -54.47 -14.29
CA GLU A 329 19.51 -54.38 -15.24
C GLU A 329 20.15 -52.99 -15.20
N ALA A 330 21.47 -52.91 -15.40
CA ALA A 330 22.24 -51.67 -15.26
C ALA A 330 21.72 -50.51 -16.13
N ALA A 331 21.29 -50.78 -17.36
CA ALA A 331 20.73 -49.77 -18.25
C ALA A 331 19.38 -49.24 -17.75
N ALA A 332 18.52 -50.12 -17.22
CA ALA A 332 17.23 -49.75 -16.64
C ALA A 332 17.40 -48.95 -15.35
N LEU A 333 18.35 -49.32 -14.50
CA LEU A 333 18.70 -48.58 -13.28
C LEU A 333 19.16 -47.16 -13.60
N LYS A 334 20.10 -46.99 -14.54
CA LYS A 334 20.59 -45.66 -14.98
C LYS A 334 19.47 -44.79 -15.56
N ALA A 335 18.60 -45.37 -16.40
CA ALA A 335 17.46 -44.66 -16.96
C ALA A 335 16.48 -44.21 -15.86
N ALA A 336 16.17 -45.08 -14.90
CA ALA A 336 15.30 -44.75 -13.77
C ALA A 336 15.90 -43.66 -12.88
N LEU A 337 17.19 -43.74 -12.56
CA LEU A 337 17.90 -42.70 -11.79
C LEU A 337 17.92 -41.36 -12.53
N ALA A 338 18.09 -41.35 -13.86
CA ALA A 338 18.03 -40.12 -14.65
C ALA A 338 16.65 -39.46 -14.56
N VAL A 339 15.57 -40.24 -14.70
CA VAL A 339 14.20 -39.74 -14.62
C VAL A 339 13.86 -39.27 -13.20
N PHE A 340 14.07 -40.12 -12.19
CA PHE A 340 13.70 -39.81 -10.81
C PHE A 340 14.58 -38.70 -10.21
N GLY A 341 15.87 -38.70 -10.53
CA GLY A 341 16.79 -37.61 -10.20
C GLY A 341 16.35 -36.30 -10.84
N THR A 342 15.89 -36.32 -12.09
CA THR A 342 15.33 -35.13 -12.77
C THR A 342 14.10 -34.59 -12.05
N VAL A 343 13.17 -35.46 -11.63
CA VAL A 343 11.97 -35.05 -10.87
C VAL A 343 12.36 -34.43 -9.53
N MET A 344 13.27 -35.06 -8.79
CA MET A 344 13.76 -34.55 -7.50
C MET A 344 14.42 -33.18 -7.67
N MET A 345 15.37 -33.05 -8.59
CA MET A 345 16.09 -31.80 -8.81
C MET A 345 15.17 -30.71 -9.37
N LEU A 346 14.21 -31.04 -10.23
CA LEU A 346 13.20 -30.09 -10.70
C LEU A 346 12.39 -29.52 -9.52
N GLY A 347 11.94 -30.37 -8.60
CA GLY A 347 11.23 -29.93 -7.40
C GLY A 347 12.07 -28.98 -6.54
N SER A 348 13.34 -29.31 -6.29
CA SER A 348 14.26 -28.44 -5.54
C SER A 348 14.47 -27.08 -6.23
N LEU A 349 14.72 -27.08 -7.54
CA LEU A 349 14.90 -25.85 -8.31
C LEU A 349 13.64 -24.97 -8.32
N LEU A 350 12.44 -25.57 -8.38
CA LEU A 350 11.18 -24.83 -8.29
C LEU A 350 10.97 -24.22 -6.90
N LEU A 351 11.32 -24.93 -5.83
CA LEU A 351 11.28 -24.39 -4.46
C LEU A 351 12.22 -23.19 -4.32
N ALA A 352 13.44 -23.32 -4.83
CA ALA A 352 14.41 -22.22 -4.85
C ALA A 352 13.88 -21.03 -5.66
N LEU A 353 13.28 -21.26 -6.83
CA LEU A 353 12.70 -20.21 -7.67
C LEU A 353 11.57 -19.47 -6.93
N VAL A 354 10.60 -20.20 -6.38
CA VAL A 354 9.43 -19.63 -5.72
C VAL A 354 9.82 -18.85 -4.47
N PHE A 355 10.61 -19.43 -3.57
CA PHE A 355 10.94 -18.78 -2.30
C PHE A 355 11.95 -17.65 -2.45
N ASN A 356 12.95 -17.76 -3.34
CA ASN A 356 13.87 -16.65 -3.58
C ASN A 356 13.14 -15.46 -4.24
N ALA A 357 12.17 -15.73 -5.12
CA ALA A 357 11.35 -14.68 -5.69
C ALA A 357 10.46 -14.02 -4.62
N LEU A 358 9.80 -14.79 -3.75
CA LEU A 358 9.02 -14.25 -2.63
C LEU A 358 9.88 -13.47 -1.63
N ALA A 359 11.11 -13.91 -1.35
CA ALA A 359 12.03 -13.18 -0.49
C ALA A 359 12.37 -11.81 -1.08
N ARG A 360 12.67 -11.75 -2.39
CA ARG A 360 12.90 -10.48 -3.10
C ARG A 360 11.69 -9.56 -3.05
N ASP A 361 10.50 -10.08 -3.33
CA ASP A 361 9.25 -9.30 -3.34
C ASP A 361 8.91 -8.69 -1.96
N LYS A 362 9.32 -9.34 -0.87
CA LYS A 362 8.97 -8.93 0.51
C LYS A 362 10.09 -8.18 1.23
N MET A 363 11.25 -8.00 0.63
CA MET A 363 12.35 -7.21 1.20
C MET A 363 12.13 -5.70 0.98
N PRO A 364 12.18 -4.86 2.04
CA PRO A 364 12.07 -3.41 1.90
C PRO A 364 13.19 -2.81 1.04
N GLU A 365 12.84 -1.93 0.10
CA GLU A 365 13.79 -1.41 -0.91
C GLU A 365 14.99 -0.68 -0.31
N SER A 366 14.76 0.14 0.72
CA SER A 366 15.82 0.90 1.40
C SER A 366 16.74 0.07 2.28
N GLN A 367 16.43 -1.22 2.52
CA GLN A 367 17.14 -2.09 3.47
C GLN A 367 17.53 -3.45 2.87
N ARG A 368 17.48 -3.60 1.54
CA ARG A 368 17.81 -4.87 0.85
C ARG A 368 19.17 -5.43 1.27
N GLY A 369 20.17 -4.56 1.47
CA GLY A 369 21.50 -4.96 1.94
C GLY A 369 21.48 -5.68 3.30
N HIS A 370 20.72 -5.17 4.27
CA HIS A 370 20.63 -5.75 5.62
C HIS A 370 19.92 -7.10 5.62
N PHE A 371 18.83 -7.24 4.86
CA PHE A 371 18.08 -8.50 4.79
C PHE A 371 18.79 -9.58 3.97
N ASN A 372 19.64 -9.21 3.01
CA ASN A 372 20.45 -10.16 2.24
C ASN A 372 21.48 -10.89 3.10
N GLY A 373 22.15 -10.20 4.03
CA GLY A 373 23.08 -10.83 4.97
C GLY A 373 22.38 -11.85 5.88
N ILE A 374 21.18 -11.51 6.36
CA ILE A 374 20.36 -12.42 7.18
C ILE A 374 19.87 -13.61 6.37
N ARG A 375 19.50 -13.41 5.10
CA ARG A 375 19.07 -14.49 4.21
C ARG A 375 20.12 -15.60 4.12
N MET A 376 21.42 -15.27 4.10
CA MET A 376 22.50 -16.27 4.02
C MET A 376 22.54 -17.23 5.21
N ILE A 377 22.11 -16.78 6.39
CA ILE A 377 22.01 -17.65 7.58
C ILE A 377 20.97 -18.75 7.37
N PHE A 378 19.81 -18.38 6.82
CA PHE A 378 18.71 -19.30 6.54
C PHE A 378 18.96 -20.13 5.27
N TYR A 379 19.69 -19.60 4.30
CA TYR A 379 19.89 -20.24 3.00
C TYR A 379 21.13 -21.15 2.95
N VAL A 380 22.19 -20.82 3.68
CA VAL A 380 23.51 -21.46 3.61
C VAL A 380 23.94 -22.02 4.97
N MET A 381 24.18 -21.16 5.97
CA MET A 381 24.79 -21.56 7.26
C MET A 381 24.00 -22.66 7.98
N LEU A 382 22.74 -22.40 8.33
CA LEU A 382 21.94 -23.36 9.09
C LEU A 382 21.66 -24.64 8.29
N PRO A 383 21.28 -24.58 7.00
CA PRO A 383 21.11 -25.78 6.17
C PRO A 383 22.35 -26.68 6.09
N MET A 384 23.53 -26.10 5.86
CA MET A 384 24.78 -26.85 5.69
C MET A 384 25.37 -27.32 7.03
N VAL A 385 24.92 -26.77 8.15
CA VAL A 385 25.17 -27.38 9.46
C VAL A 385 24.20 -28.55 9.67
N ILE A 386 22.90 -28.33 9.53
CA ILE A 386 21.89 -29.31 9.94
C ILE A 386 21.83 -30.52 8.98
N GLY A 387 21.77 -30.26 7.66
CA GLY A 387 21.55 -31.28 6.64
C GLY A 387 22.62 -32.39 6.63
N PRO A 388 23.92 -32.05 6.53
CA PRO A 388 24.98 -33.05 6.46
C PRO A 388 25.07 -33.92 7.72
N PHE A 389 24.79 -33.39 8.91
CA PHE A 389 24.73 -34.18 10.15
C PHE A 389 23.51 -35.12 10.19
N ILE A 390 22.38 -34.74 9.60
CA ILE A 390 21.26 -35.68 9.40
C ILE A 390 21.71 -36.83 8.50
N GLY A 391 22.35 -36.51 7.36
CA GLY A 391 22.88 -37.51 6.44
C GLY A 391 23.91 -38.44 7.09
N SER A 392 24.92 -37.89 7.77
CA SER A 392 25.96 -38.68 8.46
C SER A 392 25.37 -39.66 9.48
N ASN A 393 24.42 -39.20 10.30
CA ASN A 393 23.79 -40.07 11.30
C ASN A 393 23.01 -41.24 10.66
N ILE A 394 22.39 -41.03 9.49
CA ILE A 394 21.72 -42.10 8.75
C ILE A 394 22.73 -43.11 8.21
N ILE A 395 23.87 -42.63 7.68
CA ILE A 395 24.92 -43.47 7.12
C ILE A 395 25.53 -44.36 8.21
N LYS A 396 25.85 -43.79 9.37
CA LYS A 396 26.40 -44.52 10.54
C LYS A 396 25.40 -45.50 11.15
N ALA A 397 24.10 -45.23 11.04
CA ALA A 397 23.05 -46.12 11.51
C ALA A 397 22.82 -47.32 10.57
N SER A 398 23.48 -47.37 9.41
CA SER A 398 23.34 -48.46 8.46
C SER A 398 24.11 -49.71 8.88
N SER A 399 23.62 -50.88 8.48
CA SER A 399 24.36 -52.15 8.59
C SER A 399 25.26 -52.43 7.38
N THR A 400 25.31 -51.53 6.39
CA THR A 400 26.08 -51.71 5.16
C THR A 400 27.48 -51.16 5.36
N THR A 401 28.40 -52.05 5.71
CA THR A 401 29.80 -51.71 5.98
C THR A 401 30.74 -52.65 5.21
N TYR A 402 31.94 -52.19 4.90
CA TYR A 402 33.03 -53.04 4.41
C TYR A 402 34.29 -52.79 5.23
N VAL A 403 35.24 -53.72 5.15
CA VAL A 403 36.53 -53.59 5.83
C VAL A 403 37.56 -53.11 4.81
N ASP A 404 38.21 -51.97 5.09
CA ASP A 404 39.25 -51.42 4.21
C ASP A 404 40.57 -52.23 4.30
N GLU A 405 41.55 -51.86 3.48
CA GLU A 405 42.87 -52.51 3.42
C GLU A 405 43.69 -52.42 4.74
N TYR A 406 43.23 -51.63 5.71
CA TYR A 406 43.83 -51.43 7.04
C TYR A 406 43.02 -52.08 8.17
N GLY A 407 41.94 -52.81 7.86
CA GLY A 407 41.12 -53.53 8.83
C GLY A 407 40.06 -52.68 9.53
N LEU A 408 39.76 -51.48 9.04
CA LEU A 408 38.74 -50.59 9.61
C LEU A 408 37.37 -50.82 8.96
N VAL A 409 36.32 -50.82 9.78
CA VAL A 409 34.92 -50.93 9.32
C VAL A 409 34.47 -49.57 8.82
N GLN A 410 34.26 -49.46 7.51
CA GLN A 410 33.83 -48.23 6.85
C GLN A 410 32.34 -48.25 6.50
N SER A 411 31.69 -47.08 6.50
CA SER A 411 30.25 -46.92 6.26
C SER A 411 29.98 -46.29 4.90
N VAL A 412 29.11 -46.93 4.10
CA VAL A 412 28.75 -46.43 2.76
C VAL A 412 27.41 -45.70 2.83
N PRO A 413 27.23 -44.57 2.11
CA PRO A 413 25.93 -43.94 2.00
C PRO A 413 24.84 -44.88 1.47
N ILE A 414 23.65 -44.84 2.09
CA ILE A 414 22.52 -45.74 1.79
C ILE A 414 21.30 -44.95 1.27
N PRO A 415 20.35 -45.58 0.55
CA PRO A 415 19.17 -44.91 -0.03
C PRO A 415 18.32 -44.12 0.98
N GLU A 416 18.38 -44.48 2.26
CA GLU A 416 17.63 -43.88 3.36
C GLU A 416 17.90 -42.37 3.52
N ILE A 417 19.03 -41.83 3.01
CA ILE A 417 19.28 -40.38 2.95
C ILE A 417 18.23 -39.64 2.10
N PHE A 418 17.69 -40.28 1.05
CA PHE A 418 16.63 -39.70 0.21
C PHE A 418 15.26 -39.81 0.87
N LEU A 419 15.03 -40.83 1.70
CA LEU A 419 13.82 -40.92 2.52
C LEU A 419 13.81 -39.78 3.55
N ALA A 420 14.94 -39.54 4.23
CA ALA A 420 15.07 -38.41 5.15
C ALA A 420 14.92 -37.06 4.44
N THR A 421 15.50 -36.91 3.24
CA THR A 421 15.29 -35.73 2.38
C THR A 421 13.79 -35.49 2.11
N SER A 422 13.06 -36.55 1.75
CA SER A 422 11.61 -36.49 1.52
C SER A 422 10.88 -36.01 2.78
N LEU A 423 11.15 -36.62 3.94
CA LEU A 423 10.52 -36.25 5.22
C LEU A 423 10.82 -34.82 5.65
N VAL A 424 12.08 -34.37 5.55
CA VAL A 424 12.47 -32.99 5.88
C VAL A 424 11.81 -32.01 4.92
N SER A 425 11.70 -32.33 3.62
CA SER A 425 11.04 -31.46 2.64
C SER A 425 9.54 -31.27 2.92
N LEU A 426 8.84 -32.27 3.46
CA LEU A 426 7.43 -32.14 3.82
C LEU A 426 7.19 -31.14 4.96
N LEU A 427 8.18 -30.86 5.80
CA LEU A 427 8.08 -29.82 6.84
C LEU A 427 7.88 -28.42 6.24
N ILE A 428 8.22 -28.20 4.96
CA ILE A 428 7.98 -26.93 4.24
C ILE A 428 6.48 -26.63 4.13
N ILE A 429 5.62 -27.65 4.15
CA ILE A 429 4.16 -27.47 4.03
C ILE A 429 3.64 -26.54 5.14
N ILE A 430 4.20 -26.59 6.35
CA ILE A 430 3.77 -25.77 7.48
C ILE A 430 3.97 -24.27 7.17
N PRO A 431 5.20 -23.76 6.93
CA PRO A 431 5.38 -22.37 6.55
C PRO A 431 4.71 -22.02 5.22
N ALA A 432 4.63 -22.93 4.24
CA ALA A 432 3.94 -22.68 2.97
C ALA A 432 2.44 -22.45 3.14
N LEU A 433 1.76 -23.19 4.02
CA LEU A 433 0.34 -22.97 4.34
C LEU A 433 0.12 -21.65 5.09
N LEU A 434 1.00 -21.32 6.04
CA LEU A 434 0.95 -20.04 6.76
C LEU A 434 1.22 -18.86 5.82
N LEU A 435 2.11 -19.04 4.84
CA LEU A 435 2.38 -18.07 3.78
C LEU A 435 1.16 -17.93 2.86
N ASN A 436 0.57 -19.01 2.35
CA ASN A 436 -0.64 -18.95 1.53
C ASN A 436 -1.75 -18.19 2.24
N LYS A 437 -2.04 -18.50 3.51
CA LYS A 437 -3.07 -17.79 4.28
C LYS A 437 -2.79 -16.29 4.41
N ARG A 438 -1.53 -15.88 4.53
CA ARG A 438 -1.14 -14.46 4.62
C ARG A 438 -1.17 -13.78 3.26
N LEU A 439 -0.67 -14.45 2.22
CA LEU A 439 -0.59 -13.93 0.85
C LEU A 439 -1.98 -13.84 0.21
N ASP A 440 -2.89 -14.78 0.47
CA ASP A 440 -4.30 -14.70 0.09
C ASP A 440 -5.04 -13.55 0.81
N GLY A 441 -4.60 -13.20 2.02
CA GLY A 441 -5.06 -12.02 2.75
C GLY A 441 -4.47 -10.70 2.24
N GLU A 442 -3.32 -10.75 1.57
CA GLU A 442 -2.59 -9.61 0.99
C GLU A 442 -2.89 -9.41 -0.52
N GLY A 443 -3.45 -10.40 -1.21
CA GLY A 443 -3.44 -10.49 -2.68
C GLY A 443 -4.75 -10.87 -3.38
N LYS A 444 -5.91 -10.85 -2.72
CA LYS A 444 -7.17 -10.69 -3.47
C LYS A 444 -7.15 -9.27 -4.04
N ASN A 445 -6.87 -9.15 -5.33
CA ASN A 445 -7.37 -8.04 -6.14
C ASN A 445 -8.86 -7.91 -5.81
N ASN A 446 -9.21 -6.96 -4.94
CA ASN A 446 -10.57 -6.48 -4.81
C ASN A 446 -10.93 -6.03 -6.22
N LYS A 447 -11.78 -6.78 -6.92
CA LYS A 447 -12.43 -6.20 -8.10
C LYS A 447 -13.00 -4.86 -7.64
N PRO A 448 -12.68 -3.73 -8.30
CA PRO A 448 -13.25 -2.46 -7.91
C PRO A 448 -14.77 -2.60 -7.88
N LEU A 449 -15.36 -2.28 -6.73
CA LEU A 449 -16.81 -2.24 -6.59
C LEU A 449 -17.30 -1.00 -7.34
N TYR A 450 -18.26 -1.20 -8.22
CA TYR A 450 -18.91 -0.12 -8.92
C TYR A 450 -20.32 0.03 -8.41
N THR A 451 -20.75 1.26 -8.24
CA THR A 451 -22.18 1.58 -8.15
C THR A 451 -22.83 1.39 -9.52
N ARG A 452 -24.17 1.30 -9.55
CA ARG A 452 -24.92 1.30 -10.81
C ARG A 452 -24.66 2.53 -11.67
N TRP A 453 -24.53 3.71 -11.05
CA TRP A 453 -24.26 4.96 -11.78
C TRP A 453 -22.85 5.01 -12.34
N GLY A 454 -21.86 4.49 -11.60
CA GLY A 454 -20.50 4.36 -12.12
C GLY A 454 -20.39 3.43 -13.33
N ARG A 455 -21.22 2.38 -13.40
CA ARG A 455 -21.29 1.49 -14.58
C ARG A 455 -21.91 2.16 -15.80
N GLU A 456 -22.80 3.12 -15.60
CA GLU A 456 -23.53 3.85 -16.64
C GLU A 456 -22.92 5.23 -16.94
N LEU A 457 -21.74 5.53 -16.37
CA LEU A 457 -21.09 6.83 -16.50
C LEU A 457 -20.77 7.17 -17.97
N ASP A 458 -21.25 8.32 -18.45
CA ASP A 458 -20.74 8.92 -19.66
C ASP A 458 -19.37 9.54 -19.39
N ARG A 459 -18.32 8.87 -19.86
CA ARG A 459 -16.92 9.30 -19.68
C ARG A 459 -16.59 10.61 -20.41
N ASN A 460 -17.36 11.00 -21.42
CA ASN A 460 -17.09 12.21 -22.19
C ASN A 460 -17.73 13.46 -21.57
N ASN A 461 -18.79 13.28 -20.78
CA ASN A 461 -19.53 14.38 -20.17
C ASN A 461 -20.05 14.01 -18.76
N PRO A 462 -19.17 13.64 -17.82
CA PRO A 462 -19.60 13.29 -16.47
C PRO A 462 -19.97 14.55 -15.68
N LEU A 463 -21.03 14.44 -14.86
CA LEU A 463 -21.56 15.55 -14.05
C LEU A 463 -21.82 16.82 -14.91
N PRO A 464 -22.71 16.74 -15.92
CA PRO A 464 -22.93 17.80 -16.89
C PRO A 464 -23.63 19.03 -16.30
N GLU A 465 -24.29 18.90 -15.14
CA GLU A 465 -25.11 19.94 -14.54
C GLU A 465 -24.30 21.19 -14.18
N TYR A 466 -24.96 22.35 -14.21
CA TYR A 466 -24.34 23.62 -13.80
C TYR A 466 -23.86 23.55 -12.33
N PRO A 467 -22.57 23.74 -12.04
CA PRO A 467 -22.02 23.43 -10.71
C PRO A 467 -22.47 24.35 -9.57
N ARG A 468 -22.99 25.56 -9.85
CA ARG A 468 -23.39 26.55 -8.84
C ARG A 468 -24.91 26.82 -8.86
N PRO A 469 -25.73 25.94 -8.27
CA PRO A 469 -27.19 26.04 -8.32
C PRO A 469 -27.78 27.30 -7.65
N GLN A 470 -26.98 28.02 -6.86
CA GLN A 470 -27.35 29.28 -6.20
C GLN A 470 -26.99 30.53 -7.02
N LEU A 471 -26.33 30.36 -8.16
CA LEU A 471 -25.90 31.43 -9.07
C LEU A 471 -25.87 30.91 -10.52
N GLU A 472 -26.99 30.35 -10.95
CA GLU A 472 -27.15 29.69 -12.25
C GLU A 472 -27.21 30.69 -13.41
N ARG A 473 -26.48 30.36 -14.49
CA ARG A 473 -26.45 31.11 -15.73
C ARG A 473 -26.50 30.15 -16.92
N ASP A 474 -27.12 30.59 -17.99
CA ASP A 474 -27.20 29.80 -19.23
C ASP A 474 -25.88 29.84 -20.04
N SER A 475 -24.94 30.75 -19.71
CA SER A 475 -23.67 30.96 -20.42
C SER A 475 -22.47 30.26 -19.77
N TYR A 476 -22.47 28.91 -19.79
CA TYR A 476 -21.37 28.10 -19.29
C TYR A 476 -20.95 26.99 -20.26
N VAL A 477 -19.71 26.52 -20.11
CA VAL A 477 -19.16 25.34 -20.81
C VAL A 477 -18.52 24.43 -19.78
N ASN A 478 -19.02 23.20 -19.67
CA ASN A 478 -18.44 22.16 -18.82
C ASN A 478 -17.16 21.61 -19.47
N LEU A 479 -16.07 21.51 -18.71
CA LEU A 479 -14.78 21.00 -19.16
C LEU A 479 -14.44 19.62 -18.59
N ASN A 480 -15.37 18.96 -17.90
CA ASN A 480 -15.24 17.57 -17.51
C ASN A 480 -15.12 16.63 -18.73
N GLY A 481 -14.72 15.39 -18.47
CA GLY A 481 -14.55 14.36 -19.49
C GLY A 481 -13.10 13.89 -19.60
N VAL A 482 -12.69 13.44 -20.78
CA VAL A 482 -11.37 12.83 -20.99
C VAL A 482 -10.28 13.90 -21.16
N TRP A 483 -9.28 13.83 -20.30
CA TRP A 483 -8.08 14.66 -20.29
C TRP A 483 -6.84 13.77 -20.45
N GLU A 484 -5.72 14.35 -20.83
CA GLU A 484 -4.42 13.68 -20.76
C GLU A 484 -3.80 13.89 -19.37
N TYR A 485 -3.06 12.89 -18.85
CA TYR A 485 -2.37 13.00 -17.57
C TYR A 485 -0.94 12.44 -17.59
N ALA A 486 -0.12 12.85 -16.62
CA ALA A 486 1.12 12.17 -16.28
C ALA A 486 1.45 12.30 -14.79
N ILE A 487 2.13 11.30 -14.23
CA ILE A 487 2.67 11.35 -12.86
C ILE A 487 4.18 11.14 -12.94
N TYR A 488 4.94 12.12 -12.46
CA TYR A 488 6.42 12.09 -12.40
C TYR A 488 6.88 12.46 -11.00
N LYS A 489 8.07 11.98 -10.59
CA LYS A 489 8.69 12.51 -9.37
C LYS A 489 9.02 14.00 -9.56
N ARG A 490 9.01 14.78 -8.47
CA ARG A 490 9.27 16.23 -8.54
C ARG A 490 10.65 16.60 -9.10
N ASP A 491 11.63 15.72 -8.95
CA ASP A 491 13.00 15.87 -9.46
C ASP A 491 13.20 15.27 -10.87
N GLU A 492 12.17 14.62 -11.42
CA GLU A 492 12.20 14.10 -12.79
C GLU A 492 11.75 15.16 -13.80
N GLU A 493 12.41 15.19 -14.95
CA GLU A 493 11.99 16.00 -16.07
C GLU A 493 10.67 15.47 -16.66
N PHE A 494 9.74 16.37 -16.96
CA PHE A 494 8.49 16.04 -17.66
C PHE A 494 8.79 15.59 -19.10
N ARG A 495 8.47 14.32 -19.43
CA ARG A 495 8.76 13.71 -20.74
C ARG A 495 7.53 13.54 -21.65
N GLY A 496 6.38 14.08 -21.25
CA GLY A 496 5.11 13.97 -21.97
C GLY A 496 4.01 13.29 -21.15
N TYR A 497 2.80 13.28 -21.70
CA TYR A 497 1.63 12.66 -21.08
C TYR A 497 1.71 11.12 -21.16
N GLN A 498 1.27 10.44 -20.09
CA GLN A 498 1.39 8.99 -19.91
C GLN A 498 0.10 8.23 -20.25
N GLY A 499 -1.04 8.93 -20.37
CA GLY A 499 -2.32 8.35 -20.72
C GLY A 499 -3.48 9.31 -20.55
N GLU A 500 -4.69 8.75 -20.53
CA GLU A 500 -5.95 9.48 -20.35
C GLU A 500 -6.50 9.35 -18.92
N ILE A 501 -7.20 10.39 -18.46
CA ILE A 501 -7.93 10.44 -17.19
C ILE A 501 -9.32 11.04 -17.41
N VAL A 502 -10.34 10.49 -16.76
CA VAL A 502 -11.69 11.09 -16.74
C VAL A 502 -11.80 12.07 -15.59
N VAL A 503 -11.86 13.37 -15.89
CA VAL A 503 -12.11 14.45 -14.93
C VAL A 503 -13.63 14.59 -14.72
N PRO A 504 -14.11 14.76 -13.47
CA PRO A 504 -13.35 15.15 -12.29
C PRO A 504 -13.10 14.00 -11.32
N PHE A 505 -12.71 12.82 -11.81
CA PHE A 505 -12.34 11.71 -10.93
C PHE A 505 -10.82 11.69 -10.72
N SER A 506 -10.39 11.54 -9.47
CA SER A 506 -8.95 11.49 -9.12
C SER A 506 -8.26 10.25 -9.70
N PRO A 507 -6.94 10.28 -9.96
CA PRO A 507 -6.24 9.15 -10.55
C PRO A 507 -6.30 7.86 -9.70
N GLU A 508 -6.56 7.97 -8.40
CA GLU A 508 -6.76 6.83 -7.49
C GLU A 508 -8.10 6.12 -7.70
N SER A 509 -9.11 6.84 -8.18
CA SER A 509 -10.47 6.31 -8.30
C SER A 509 -10.61 5.38 -9.52
N PRO A 510 -11.43 4.31 -9.43
CA PRO A 510 -11.76 3.48 -10.59
C PRO A 510 -12.36 4.24 -11.78
N LEU A 511 -13.24 5.22 -11.55
CA LEU A 511 -13.92 5.96 -12.62
C LEU A 511 -13.00 6.88 -13.43
N SER A 512 -11.85 7.26 -12.87
CA SER A 512 -10.83 8.00 -13.62
C SER A 512 -10.21 7.21 -14.77
N GLY A 513 -10.24 5.88 -14.69
CA GLY A 513 -9.55 4.97 -15.62
C GLY A 513 -8.05 4.83 -15.36
N VAL A 514 -7.49 5.51 -14.36
CA VAL A 514 -6.04 5.53 -14.08
C VAL A 514 -5.62 4.48 -13.07
N GLY A 515 -6.27 4.43 -11.90
CA GLY A 515 -5.98 3.46 -10.83
C GLY A 515 -4.56 3.56 -10.27
N ARG A 516 -3.96 4.76 -10.27
CA ARG A 516 -2.62 5.03 -9.76
C ARG A 516 -2.69 6.08 -8.66
N ARG A 517 -1.88 5.86 -7.64
CA ARG A 517 -1.75 6.81 -6.54
C ARG A 517 -0.65 7.82 -6.78
N VAL A 518 -0.93 9.07 -6.42
CA VAL A 518 0.05 10.15 -6.36
C VAL A 518 0.75 10.13 -4.99
N ALA A 519 2.08 10.09 -4.99
CA ALA A 519 2.88 10.21 -3.77
C ALA A 519 3.18 11.68 -3.44
N PRO A 520 3.52 12.02 -2.18
CA PRO A 520 3.88 13.38 -1.78
C PRO A 520 5.00 14.00 -2.63
N GLU A 521 5.96 13.18 -3.05
CA GLU A 521 7.10 13.56 -3.88
C GLU A 521 6.82 13.53 -5.40
N ASP A 522 5.56 13.35 -5.81
CA ASP A 522 5.16 13.37 -7.22
C ASP A 522 4.57 14.73 -7.63
N TYR A 523 4.63 15.01 -8.93
CA TYR A 523 3.77 15.95 -9.64
C TYR A 523 2.81 15.19 -10.54
N LEU A 524 1.53 15.57 -10.46
CA LEU A 524 0.47 15.15 -11.36
C LEU A 524 0.20 16.25 -12.38
N TYR A 525 0.38 15.95 -13.65
CA TYR A 525 0.14 16.87 -14.76
C TYR A 525 -1.17 16.52 -15.46
N TYR A 526 -1.90 17.54 -15.87
CA TYR A 526 -3.14 17.41 -16.66
C TYR A 526 -3.04 18.25 -17.93
N LYS A 527 -3.72 17.81 -18.99
CA LYS A 527 -3.95 18.59 -20.21
C LYS A 527 -5.32 18.32 -20.80
N ARG A 528 -6.00 19.39 -21.20
CA ARG A 528 -7.25 19.35 -21.95
C ARG A 528 -7.19 20.30 -23.12
N GLU A 529 -7.51 19.77 -24.29
CA GLU A 529 -7.81 20.56 -25.47
C GLU A 529 -9.33 20.69 -25.61
N PHE A 530 -9.80 21.90 -25.89
CA PHE A 530 -11.22 22.19 -26.07
C PHE A 530 -11.41 23.34 -27.05
N THR A 531 -12.61 23.44 -27.61
CA THR A 531 -12.97 24.49 -28.57
C THR A 531 -14.07 25.36 -27.99
N ILE A 532 -13.98 26.68 -28.21
CA ILE A 532 -14.96 27.66 -27.79
C ILE A 532 -15.57 28.34 -29.01
N ASP A 533 -16.89 28.37 -29.07
CA ASP A 533 -17.62 29.08 -30.12
C ASP A 533 -17.50 30.60 -29.91
N GLU A 534 -17.41 31.36 -31.01
CA GLU A 534 -17.28 32.83 -30.94
C GLU A 534 -18.44 33.49 -30.19
N GLY A 535 -19.66 32.95 -30.34
CA GLY A 535 -20.85 33.44 -29.65
C GLY A 535 -20.91 33.14 -28.14
N PHE A 536 -20.00 32.32 -27.61
CA PHE A 536 -19.90 32.09 -26.16
C PHE A 536 -19.22 33.25 -25.44
N LEU A 537 -18.24 33.90 -26.08
CA LEU A 537 -17.40 34.92 -25.46
C LEU A 537 -18.15 36.26 -25.37
N LYS A 538 -18.49 36.65 -24.15
CA LYS A 538 -18.98 37.99 -23.75
C LYS A 538 -17.82 38.86 -23.28
N ASP A 539 -18.13 39.95 -22.57
CA ASP A 539 -17.14 40.90 -22.04
C ASP A 539 -16.10 40.22 -21.13
N LYS A 540 -16.54 39.25 -20.31
CA LYS A 540 -15.71 38.53 -19.35
C LYS A 540 -15.87 37.02 -19.50
N THR A 541 -14.77 36.30 -19.30
CA THR A 541 -14.76 34.84 -19.24
C THR A 541 -13.98 34.37 -18.02
N LEU A 542 -14.62 33.55 -17.19
CA LEU A 542 -14.09 33.04 -15.94
C LEU A 542 -13.86 31.53 -16.05
N LEU A 543 -12.67 31.06 -15.69
CA LEU A 543 -12.35 29.64 -15.57
C LEU A 543 -12.48 29.23 -14.11
N HIS A 544 -13.31 28.24 -13.84
CA HIS A 544 -13.63 27.77 -12.49
C HIS A 544 -13.17 26.33 -12.25
N PHE A 545 -12.75 26.08 -11.01
CA PHE A 545 -12.47 24.76 -10.46
C PHE A 545 -13.29 24.57 -9.20
N GLY A 546 -14.04 23.47 -9.11
CA GLY A 546 -14.82 23.14 -7.92
C GLY A 546 -13.92 22.77 -6.73
N ALA A 547 -12.91 21.93 -6.98
CA ALA A 547 -11.89 21.55 -6.01
C ALA A 547 -10.75 20.77 -6.70
N VAL A 548 -9.51 21.01 -6.28
CA VAL A 548 -8.31 20.29 -6.74
C VAL A 548 -7.43 19.97 -5.53
N ASP A 549 -7.21 18.69 -5.23
CA ASP A 549 -6.46 18.26 -4.04
C ASP A 549 -4.95 18.10 -4.34
N SER A 550 -4.02 18.88 -3.79
CA SER A 550 -4.21 20.04 -2.90
C SER A 550 -3.54 21.32 -3.38
N HIS A 551 -2.41 21.24 -4.09
CA HIS A 551 -1.70 22.42 -4.58
C HIS A 551 -1.65 22.38 -6.09
N CYS A 552 -2.12 23.44 -6.76
CA CYS A 552 -2.36 23.44 -8.19
C CYS A 552 -1.81 24.71 -8.85
N ASP A 553 -0.94 24.53 -9.85
CA ASP A 553 -0.55 25.56 -10.81
C ASP A 553 -1.40 25.42 -12.08
N VAL A 554 -1.99 26.51 -12.56
CA VAL A 554 -2.89 26.50 -13.72
C VAL A 554 -2.33 27.33 -14.87
N TYR A 555 -2.40 26.78 -16.08
CA TYR A 555 -1.98 27.46 -17.32
C TYR A 555 -3.05 27.31 -18.40
N LEU A 556 -3.31 28.39 -19.14
CA LEU A 556 -4.18 28.39 -20.31
C LEU A 556 -3.40 28.92 -21.51
N ASN A 557 -3.43 28.18 -22.63
CA ASN A 557 -2.70 28.50 -23.85
C ASN A 557 -1.20 28.76 -23.62
N GLY A 558 -0.61 28.04 -22.66
CA GLY A 558 0.80 28.18 -22.27
C GLY A 558 1.10 29.36 -21.33
N GLN A 559 0.11 30.20 -21.00
CA GLN A 559 0.27 31.30 -20.05
C GLN A 559 -0.11 30.87 -18.63
N TYR A 560 0.72 31.22 -17.65
CA TYR A 560 0.46 30.93 -16.24
C TYR A 560 -0.64 31.85 -15.69
N LEU A 561 -1.70 31.26 -15.14
CA LEU A 561 -2.82 31.98 -14.56
C LEU A 561 -2.63 32.25 -13.06
N GLY A 562 -2.10 31.26 -12.34
CA GLY A 562 -1.91 31.36 -10.90
C GLY A 562 -1.84 30.02 -10.18
N PHE A 563 -1.85 30.11 -8.85
CA PHE A 563 -1.67 29.00 -7.93
C PHE A 563 -2.84 28.93 -6.94
N HIS A 564 -3.29 27.71 -6.64
CA HIS A 564 -4.26 27.40 -5.57
C HIS A 564 -3.66 26.44 -4.55
N SER A 565 -4.06 26.60 -3.29
CA SER A 565 -3.72 25.71 -2.18
C SER A 565 -4.95 25.43 -1.34
N GLY A 566 -5.31 24.16 -1.21
CA GLY A 566 -6.49 23.69 -0.49
C GLY A 566 -7.19 22.59 -1.29
N GLY A 567 -7.70 21.58 -0.59
CA GLY A 567 -8.25 20.39 -1.26
C GLY A 567 -9.75 20.42 -1.54
N TYR A 568 -10.54 21.33 -0.94
CA TYR A 568 -12.00 21.16 -0.85
C TYR A 568 -12.84 22.36 -1.28
N LEU A 569 -12.19 23.48 -1.61
CA LEU A 569 -12.86 24.76 -1.86
C LEU A 569 -12.62 25.21 -3.30
N PRO A 570 -13.59 25.91 -3.91
CA PRO A 570 -13.48 26.34 -5.30
C PRO A 570 -12.58 27.56 -5.46
N PHE A 571 -12.07 27.75 -6.66
CA PHE A 571 -11.32 28.93 -7.08
C PHE A 571 -11.53 29.21 -8.57
N SER A 572 -11.21 30.43 -9.00
CA SER A 572 -11.40 30.84 -10.39
C SER A 572 -10.40 31.89 -10.86
N PHE A 573 -10.27 32.02 -12.18
CA PHE A 573 -9.44 33.03 -12.85
C PHE A 573 -10.24 33.77 -13.93
N ASP A 574 -10.06 35.09 -14.03
CA ASP A 574 -10.47 35.85 -15.22
C ASP A 574 -9.49 35.52 -16.36
N VAL A 575 -9.99 34.87 -17.41
CA VAL A 575 -9.20 34.42 -18.57
C VAL A 575 -9.53 35.20 -19.84
N THR A 576 -10.28 36.30 -19.74
CA THR A 576 -10.79 37.09 -20.87
C THR A 576 -9.70 37.45 -21.90
N GLY A 577 -8.51 37.84 -21.43
CA GLY A 577 -7.40 38.23 -22.31
C GLY A 577 -6.56 37.08 -22.89
N ILE A 578 -6.87 35.83 -22.52
CA ILE A 578 -6.04 34.64 -22.80
C ILE A 578 -6.84 33.59 -23.56
N ILE A 579 -8.12 33.42 -23.22
CA ILE A 579 -9.06 32.57 -23.94
C ILE A 579 -9.31 33.13 -25.34
N LYS A 580 -9.53 32.25 -26.31
CA LYS A 580 -9.78 32.62 -27.71
C LYS A 580 -10.93 31.80 -28.27
N ALA A 581 -11.66 32.35 -29.23
CA ALA A 581 -12.58 31.55 -30.05
C ALA A 581 -11.76 30.48 -30.81
N GLY A 582 -12.36 29.31 -31.02
CA GLY A 582 -11.66 28.15 -31.57
C GLY A 582 -10.87 27.36 -30.50
N PRO A 583 -9.72 26.76 -30.86
CA PRO A 583 -9.02 25.80 -30.02
C PRO A 583 -8.22 26.45 -28.88
N ASN A 584 -8.35 25.87 -27.69
CA ASN A 584 -7.65 26.25 -26.46
C ASN A 584 -7.03 25.03 -25.77
N VAL A 585 -5.98 25.26 -24.99
CA VAL A 585 -5.29 24.21 -24.21
C VAL A 585 -5.18 24.63 -22.76
N LEU A 586 -5.79 23.87 -21.85
CA LEU A 586 -5.69 24.02 -20.41
C LEU A 586 -4.73 22.96 -19.86
N THR A 587 -3.72 23.37 -19.08
CA THR A 587 -2.79 22.45 -18.42
C THR A 587 -2.63 22.79 -16.96
N LEU A 588 -2.54 21.76 -16.12
CA LEU A 588 -2.33 21.91 -14.68
C LEU A 588 -1.12 21.10 -14.23
N ARG A 589 -0.47 21.56 -13.16
CA ARG A 589 0.49 20.78 -12.37
C ARG A 589 0.01 20.77 -10.92
N VAL A 590 -0.20 19.57 -10.39
CA VAL A 590 -0.74 19.33 -9.05
C VAL A 590 0.29 18.59 -8.21
N SER A 591 0.35 18.93 -6.92
CA SER A 591 1.05 18.12 -5.93
C SER A 591 0.22 17.99 -4.66
N ASP A 592 0.30 16.83 -4.02
CA ASP A 592 -0.48 16.55 -2.82
C ASP A 592 0.37 15.87 -1.74
N PRO A 593 0.65 16.52 -0.60
CA PRO A 593 1.33 15.88 0.52
C PRO A 593 0.41 14.96 1.35
N THR A 594 -0.91 14.98 1.12
CA THR A 594 -1.92 14.16 1.80
C THR A 594 -1.77 14.20 3.34
N ASP A 595 -1.32 13.10 3.97
CA ASP A 595 -1.24 12.94 5.42
C ASP A 595 0.14 13.25 6.01
N THR A 596 1.08 13.77 5.19
CA THR A 596 2.45 14.11 5.58
C THR A 596 2.64 15.58 5.96
N SER A 597 1.60 16.40 5.85
CA SER A 597 1.63 17.84 6.13
C SER A 597 0.52 18.24 7.12
N TYR A 598 0.43 19.54 7.44
CA TYR A 598 -0.59 20.14 8.31
C TYR A 598 -1.93 20.44 7.61
N ILE A 599 -1.98 20.28 6.28
CA ILE A 599 -3.16 20.66 5.47
C ILE A 599 -4.40 19.85 5.87
N SER A 600 -5.57 20.39 5.55
CA SER A 600 -6.85 19.69 5.70
C SER A 600 -6.90 18.49 4.77
N ARG A 601 -7.29 17.33 5.31
CA ARG A 601 -7.30 16.06 4.56
C ARG A 601 -8.51 15.17 4.88
N GLY A 602 -9.36 15.58 5.83
CA GLY A 602 -10.44 14.74 6.32
C GLY A 602 -9.91 13.36 6.75
N LYS A 603 -10.46 12.29 6.18
CA LYS A 603 -10.08 10.89 6.44
C LYS A 603 -9.08 10.29 5.45
N GLN A 604 -8.51 11.10 4.57
CA GLN A 604 -7.56 10.67 3.55
C GLN A 604 -6.20 10.31 4.19
N VAL A 605 -5.71 9.10 3.91
CA VAL A 605 -4.37 8.66 4.33
C VAL A 605 -3.66 7.87 3.24
N LEU A 606 -2.33 8.01 3.23
CA LEU A 606 -1.45 7.27 2.34
C LEU A 606 -1.46 5.76 2.63
N LYS A 607 -1.78 5.35 3.86
CA LYS A 607 -1.92 3.93 4.22
C LYS A 607 -3.26 3.70 4.90
N ARG A 608 -4.28 3.44 4.09
CA ARG A 608 -5.65 3.17 4.54
C ARG A 608 -5.75 2.02 5.54
N GLY A 609 -6.80 2.06 6.35
CA GLY A 609 -7.21 0.97 7.23
C GLY A 609 -8.06 1.45 8.41
N GLY A 610 -9.02 0.60 8.80
CA GLY A 610 -9.97 0.97 9.87
C GLY A 610 -10.88 2.10 9.41
N ILE A 611 -10.83 3.24 10.13
CA ILE A 611 -11.64 4.44 9.86
C ILE A 611 -10.96 5.46 8.93
N TRP A 612 -9.76 5.16 8.42
CA TRP A 612 -9.01 6.02 7.51
C TRP A 612 -9.00 5.42 6.11
N TYR A 613 -9.33 6.21 5.10
CA TYR A 613 -9.68 5.74 3.76
C TYR A 613 -8.60 6.05 2.72
N THR A 614 -8.76 5.51 1.52
CA THR A 614 -7.92 5.83 0.36
C THR A 614 -7.84 7.34 0.14
N ALA A 615 -6.61 7.85 0.05
CA ALA A 615 -6.33 9.23 -0.33
C ALA A 615 -6.61 9.46 -1.82
N GLN A 616 -6.88 10.69 -2.17
CA GLN A 616 -7.20 11.14 -3.51
C GLN A 616 -6.49 12.46 -3.78
N SER A 617 -6.00 12.63 -5.01
CA SER A 617 -5.28 13.83 -5.43
C SER A 617 -5.81 14.36 -6.76
N GLY A 618 -5.44 15.58 -7.13
CA GLY A 618 -5.85 16.18 -8.40
C GLY A 618 -7.28 16.70 -8.41
N ILE A 619 -7.81 16.86 -9.62
CA ILE A 619 -9.15 17.44 -9.83
C ILE A 619 -10.19 16.44 -9.35
N TRP A 620 -11.06 16.85 -8.43
CA TRP A 620 -12.13 15.99 -7.93
C TRP A 620 -13.55 16.57 -7.92
N GLN A 621 -13.69 17.84 -8.28
CA GLN A 621 -14.97 18.44 -8.64
C GLN A 621 -14.89 19.11 -10.01
N THR A 622 -16.05 19.49 -10.56
CA THR A 622 -16.20 19.98 -11.93
C THR A 622 -15.26 21.14 -12.27
N VAL A 623 -14.76 21.15 -13.51
CA VAL A 623 -14.05 22.28 -14.13
C VAL A 623 -14.94 22.87 -15.21
N TRP A 624 -15.11 24.19 -15.25
CA TRP A 624 -16.00 24.82 -16.23
C TRP A 624 -15.59 26.25 -16.54
N LEU A 625 -16.06 26.76 -17.68
CA LEU A 625 -15.99 28.16 -18.05
C LEU A 625 -17.36 28.80 -17.88
N GLU A 626 -17.36 30.08 -17.51
CA GLU A 626 -18.54 30.94 -17.56
C GLU A 626 -18.21 32.20 -18.33
N SER A 627 -19.14 32.63 -19.18
CA SER A 627 -19.02 33.93 -19.83
C SER A 627 -20.10 34.87 -19.32
N VAL A 628 -19.67 36.04 -18.87
CA VAL A 628 -20.49 37.03 -18.16
C VAL A 628 -20.25 38.42 -18.76
N PRO A 629 -21.21 39.35 -18.65
CA PRO A 629 -20.97 40.75 -19.04
C PRO A 629 -19.98 41.44 -18.09
N GLU A 630 -19.59 42.68 -18.38
CA GLU A 630 -18.63 43.43 -17.56
C GLU A 630 -19.14 43.64 -16.11
N VAL A 631 -20.44 43.86 -15.95
CA VAL A 631 -21.13 43.99 -14.66
C VAL A 631 -21.88 42.70 -14.37
N TYR A 632 -21.42 41.90 -13.42
CA TYR A 632 -22.02 40.62 -13.08
C TYR A 632 -22.04 40.37 -11.58
N VAL A 633 -22.95 39.50 -11.14
CA VAL A 633 -23.05 39.08 -9.74
C VAL A 633 -21.95 38.06 -9.44
N GLU A 634 -21.03 38.40 -8.54
CA GLU A 634 -19.93 37.53 -8.10
C GLU A 634 -20.38 36.60 -6.99
N LYS A 635 -21.08 37.16 -6.00
CA LYS A 635 -21.60 36.45 -4.82
C LYS A 635 -22.98 36.99 -4.47
N LEU A 636 -23.73 36.17 -3.74
CA LEU A 636 -25.05 36.52 -3.24
C LEU A 636 -25.14 36.01 -1.80
N TYR A 637 -25.59 36.84 -0.87
CA TYR A 637 -25.93 36.41 0.49
C TYR A 637 -27.43 36.57 0.71
N LEU A 638 -28.08 35.47 1.11
CA LEU A 638 -29.53 35.38 1.30
C LEU A 638 -29.84 35.01 2.74
N THR A 639 -30.43 35.95 3.49
CA THR A 639 -30.66 35.79 4.93
C THR A 639 -32.15 35.91 5.26
N PRO A 640 -32.88 34.79 5.42
CA PRO A 640 -34.29 34.82 5.77
C PRO A 640 -34.50 35.17 7.25
N ASP A 641 -35.49 36.01 7.52
CA ASP A 641 -35.98 36.33 8.86
C ASP A 641 -37.49 36.08 8.92
N ILE A 642 -37.87 34.95 9.50
CA ILE A 642 -39.27 34.53 9.60
C ILE A 642 -40.03 35.28 10.69
N ASP A 643 -39.35 35.89 11.66
CA ASP A 643 -40.03 36.60 12.76
C ASP A 643 -40.55 37.95 12.27
N ASN A 644 -39.82 38.58 11.34
CA ASN A 644 -40.20 39.83 10.68
C ASN A 644 -40.85 39.62 9.30
N GLY A 645 -40.84 38.39 8.77
CA GLY A 645 -41.36 38.08 7.42
C GLY A 645 -40.57 38.74 6.31
N THR A 646 -39.24 38.76 6.43
CA THR A 646 -38.34 39.43 5.48
C THR A 646 -37.25 38.50 4.95
N ILE A 647 -36.74 38.81 3.76
CA ILE A 647 -35.52 38.24 3.20
C ILE A 647 -34.54 39.38 2.97
N THR A 648 -33.34 39.26 3.53
CA THR A 648 -32.24 40.19 3.23
C THR A 648 -31.44 39.63 2.06
N ILE A 649 -31.30 40.42 1.00
CA ILE A 649 -30.55 40.09 -0.20
C ILE A 649 -29.35 41.04 -0.29
N LYS A 650 -28.15 40.49 -0.24
CA LYS A 650 -26.91 41.24 -0.47
C LYS A 650 -26.18 40.69 -1.70
N PRO A 651 -26.35 41.32 -2.86
CA PRO A 651 -25.61 40.96 -4.06
C PRO A 651 -24.24 41.66 -4.04
N ILE A 652 -23.17 40.90 -4.27
CA ILE A 652 -21.82 41.41 -4.50
C ILE A 652 -21.57 41.38 -6.00
N LEU A 653 -21.27 42.53 -6.59
CA LEU A 653 -21.08 42.67 -8.03
C LEU A 653 -19.65 43.06 -8.37
N SER A 654 -19.21 42.67 -9.57
CA SER A 654 -17.90 43.01 -10.13
C SER A 654 -17.68 44.53 -10.24
N ARG A 655 -18.76 45.27 -10.52
CA ARG A 655 -18.82 46.74 -10.63
C ARG A 655 -20.19 47.24 -10.20
N THR A 656 -20.30 48.55 -9.95
CA THR A 656 -21.57 49.21 -9.70
C THR A 656 -22.46 49.14 -10.95
N PRO A 657 -23.68 48.60 -10.86
CA PRO A 657 -24.61 48.54 -11.98
C PRO A 657 -25.36 49.87 -12.17
N GLU A 658 -25.81 50.14 -13.39
CA GLU A 658 -26.81 51.18 -13.69
C GLU A 658 -28.18 50.78 -13.14
N ARG A 659 -28.55 49.50 -13.27
CA ARG A 659 -29.80 48.97 -12.73
C ARG A 659 -29.62 47.57 -12.17
N LEU A 660 -30.13 47.35 -10.96
CA LEU A 660 -30.09 46.07 -10.27
C LEU A 660 -31.48 45.69 -9.77
N LEU A 661 -32.04 44.61 -10.28
CA LEU A 661 -33.39 44.15 -9.97
C LEU A 661 -33.36 42.75 -9.37
N ALA A 662 -34.13 42.55 -8.30
CA ALA A 662 -34.46 41.22 -7.79
C ALA A 662 -35.94 40.90 -8.03
N ARG A 663 -36.19 39.69 -8.55
CA ARG A 663 -37.52 39.11 -8.68
C ARG A 663 -37.61 37.84 -7.87
N ILE A 664 -38.55 37.80 -6.94
CA ILE A 664 -38.87 36.64 -6.12
C ILE A 664 -40.11 35.98 -6.70
N MET A 665 -40.04 34.68 -6.95
CA MET A 665 -41.12 33.91 -7.54
C MET A 665 -41.50 32.72 -6.66
N ASP A 666 -42.81 32.45 -6.58
CA ASP A 666 -43.38 31.24 -5.98
C ASP A 666 -44.07 30.46 -7.11
N HIS A 667 -43.53 29.29 -7.46
CA HIS A 667 -44.05 28.44 -8.53
C HIS A 667 -44.26 29.16 -9.88
N GLY A 668 -43.38 30.10 -10.21
CA GLY A 668 -43.39 30.87 -11.46
C GLY A 668 -44.18 32.19 -11.41
N GLU A 669 -44.94 32.43 -10.34
CA GLU A 669 -45.64 33.70 -10.12
C GLU A 669 -44.74 34.67 -9.35
N VAL A 670 -44.62 35.93 -9.81
CA VAL A 670 -43.81 36.95 -9.13
C VAL A 670 -44.53 37.43 -7.88
N VAL A 671 -43.96 37.15 -6.71
CA VAL A 671 -44.53 37.52 -5.39
C VAL A 671 -43.91 38.79 -4.82
N ALA A 672 -42.71 39.14 -5.25
CA ALA A 672 -42.08 40.43 -4.95
C ALA A 672 -41.09 40.80 -6.05
N GLU A 673 -41.01 42.09 -6.36
CA GLU A 673 -39.99 42.68 -7.23
C GLU A 673 -39.45 43.93 -6.53
N ALA A 674 -38.13 44.08 -6.49
CA ALA A 674 -37.46 45.21 -5.86
C ALA A 674 -36.22 45.62 -6.64
N GLU A 675 -35.99 46.92 -6.73
CA GLU A 675 -34.70 47.47 -7.12
C GLU A 675 -33.76 47.40 -5.91
N LEU A 676 -32.53 46.94 -6.14
CA LEU A 676 -31.54 46.73 -5.09
C LEU A 676 -30.36 47.69 -5.25
N GLU A 677 -29.68 47.95 -4.14
CA GLU A 677 -28.36 48.55 -4.14
C GLU A 677 -27.28 47.46 -4.06
N ALA A 678 -26.22 47.63 -4.85
CA ALA A 678 -25.09 46.70 -4.89
C ALA A 678 -24.25 46.78 -3.60
N ASN A 679 -23.69 45.64 -3.17
CA ASN A 679 -22.76 45.52 -2.05
C ASN A 679 -23.31 45.90 -0.66
N VAL A 680 -24.62 46.11 -0.54
CA VAL A 680 -25.31 46.43 0.72
C VAL A 680 -26.46 45.47 0.98
N ASP A 681 -26.97 45.47 2.21
CA ASP A 681 -28.06 44.61 2.64
C ASP A 681 -29.39 45.24 2.20
N ASN A 682 -30.14 44.54 1.35
CA ASN A 682 -31.46 44.97 0.88
C ASN A 682 -32.54 44.12 1.53
N VAL A 683 -33.41 44.74 2.33
CA VAL A 683 -34.46 44.02 3.08
C VAL A 683 -35.77 44.05 2.29
N ILE A 684 -36.27 42.89 1.90
CA ILE A 684 -37.55 42.74 1.20
C ILE A 684 -38.53 42.05 2.13
N LYS A 685 -39.72 42.64 2.31
CA LYS A 685 -40.80 42.07 3.11
C LYS A 685 -41.71 41.20 2.25
N LEU A 686 -42.06 40.02 2.78
CA LEU A 686 -43.05 39.11 2.21
C LEU A 686 -44.26 39.08 3.15
N GLU A 687 -45.39 39.66 2.74
CA GLU A 687 -46.58 39.75 3.59
C GLU A 687 -47.17 38.37 3.93
N GLU A 688 -47.15 37.45 2.97
CA GLU A 688 -47.46 36.03 3.18
C GLU A 688 -46.31 35.19 2.66
N PHE A 689 -45.82 34.24 3.48
CA PHE A 689 -44.73 33.35 3.10
C PHE A 689 -44.92 31.93 3.65
N LYS A 690 -44.34 30.96 2.94
CA LYS A 690 -44.34 29.54 3.30
C LYS A 690 -42.97 29.16 3.84
N LEU A 691 -42.96 28.43 4.94
CA LEU A 691 -41.75 28.00 5.61
C LEU A 691 -41.11 26.78 4.93
N TRP A 692 -39.78 26.78 4.86
CA TRP A 692 -39.00 25.59 4.56
C TRP A 692 -38.87 24.70 5.80
N SER A 693 -39.11 23.40 5.62
CA SER A 693 -38.85 22.35 6.60
C SER A 693 -38.57 21.02 5.88
N PRO A 694 -38.04 19.99 6.57
CA PRO A 694 -37.91 18.66 5.97
C PRO A 694 -39.25 18.10 5.45
N GLU A 695 -40.36 18.37 6.14
CA GLU A 695 -41.69 17.92 5.72
C GLU A 695 -42.23 18.74 4.55
N THR A 696 -41.96 20.05 4.54
CA THR A 696 -42.41 21.01 3.52
C THR A 696 -41.22 21.81 2.98
N PRO A 697 -40.40 21.26 2.06
CA PRO A 697 -39.19 21.90 1.58
C PRO A 697 -39.49 23.00 0.54
N HIS A 698 -40.25 24.00 0.96
CA HIS A 698 -40.67 25.09 0.09
C HIS A 698 -39.49 26.03 -0.19
N LEU A 699 -39.26 26.33 -1.47
CA LEU A 699 -38.20 27.23 -1.93
C LEU A 699 -38.80 28.26 -2.88
N TYR A 700 -38.39 29.50 -2.70
CA TYR A 700 -38.68 30.61 -3.61
C TYR A 700 -37.57 30.69 -4.65
N ASP A 701 -37.95 30.84 -5.91
CA ASP A 701 -36.99 31.12 -6.97
C ASP A 701 -36.64 32.61 -6.94
N LEU A 702 -35.37 32.93 -7.12
CA LEU A 702 -34.85 34.29 -7.10
C LEU A 702 -34.10 34.56 -8.40
N GLU A 703 -34.41 35.67 -9.04
CA GLU A 703 -33.69 36.14 -10.22
C GLU A 703 -33.07 37.51 -9.92
N ILE A 704 -31.75 37.62 -10.10
CA ILE A 704 -31.01 38.89 -10.01
C ILE A 704 -30.61 39.32 -11.42
N CYS A 705 -31.04 40.50 -11.83
CA CYS A 705 -30.72 41.11 -13.11
C CYS A 705 -29.87 42.36 -12.90
N ALA A 706 -28.68 42.42 -13.53
CA ALA A 706 -27.75 43.54 -13.42
C ALA A 706 -27.09 43.81 -14.77
N ASP A 707 -27.45 44.93 -15.44
CA ASP A 707 -26.81 45.41 -16.69
C ASP A 707 -26.47 44.32 -17.75
N GLY A 708 -27.39 43.37 -17.95
CA GLY A 708 -27.23 42.27 -18.91
C GLY A 708 -26.83 40.92 -18.30
N ASP A 709 -26.42 40.89 -17.03
CA ASP A 709 -26.29 39.66 -16.26
C ASP A 709 -27.66 39.23 -15.75
N ARG A 710 -27.93 37.93 -15.80
CA ARG A 710 -29.16 37.32 -15.30
C ARG A 710 -28.78 36.05 -14.56
N ALA A 711 -28.73 36.15 -13.24
CA ALA A 711 -28.38 35.04 -12.36
C ALA A 711 -29.64 34.49 -11.69
N ARG A 712 -29.89 33.18 -11.83
CA ARG A 712 -30.95 32.46 -11.13
C ARG A 712 -30.42 31.87 -9.82
N SER A 713 -31.24 31.92 -8.79
CA SER A 713 -30.93 31.50 -7.43
C SER A 713 -32.21 31.02 -6.75
N TYR A 714 -32.12 30.62 -5.47
CA TYR A 714 -33.29 30.26 -4.68
C TYR A 714 -33.02 30.41 -3.18
N PHE A 715 -34.07 30.60 -2.39
CA PHE A 715 -33.98 30.60 -0.93
C PHE A 715 -35.18 29.92 -0.27
N GLY A 716 -35.03 29.57 1.01
CA GLY A 716 -36.11 29.03 1.83
C GLY A 716 -36.31 29.86 3.09
N MET A 717 -37.55 30.24 3.39
CA MET A 717 -37.87 30.96 4.61
C MET A 717 -37.81 30.01 5.81
N ARG A 718 -36.79 30.13 6.65
CA ARG A 718 -36.59 29.26 7.81
C ARG A 718 -35.72 29.89 8.89
N LYS A 719 -35.84 29.38 10.11
CA LYS A 719 -35.01 29.78 11.26
C LYS A 719 -34.57 28.57 12.07
N PHE A 720 -33.28 28.51 12.39
CA PHE A 720 -32.72 27.56 13.34
C PHE A 720 -32.32 28.30 14.61
N SER A 721 -32.67 27.76 15.77
CA SER A 721 -32.32 28.39 17.04
C SER A 721 -32.22 27.37 18.17
N LEU A 722 -31.55 27.74 19.25
CA LEU A 722 -31.60 27.00 20.50
C LEU A 722 -32.72 27.57 21.36
N GLY A 723 -33.69 26.73 21.73
CA GLY A 723 -34.82 27.13 22.58
C GLY A 723 -34.92 26.25 23.82
N THR A 724 -35.82 26.61 24.73
CA THR A 724 -36.20 25.77 25.88
C THR A 724 -37.61 25.25 25.62
N ASP A 725 -37.82 23.94 25.69
CA ASP A 725 -39.14 23.33 25.54
C ASP A 725 -40.02 23.49 26.80
N GLU A 726 -41.27 23.05 26.72
CA GLU A 726 -42.24 23.10 27.82
C GLU A 726 -41.80 22.29 29.06
N GLN A 727 -40.91 21.32 28.89
CA GLN A 727 -40.35 20.53 30.00
C GLN A 727 -39.07 21.16 30.58
N GLY A 728 -38.70 22.37 30.15
CA GLY A 728 -37.51 23.08 30.62
C GLY A 728 -36.19 22.56 30.05
N CYS A 729 -36.23 21.72 29.02
CA CYS A 729 -35.03 21.17 28.37
C CYS A 729 -34.58 22.06 27.21
N LYS A 730 -33.27 22.23 27.05
CA LYS A 730 -32.70 22.90 25.86
C LYS A 730 -32.84 22.02 24.63
N ARG A 731 -33.44 22.54 23.56
CA ARG A 731 -33.67 21.85 22.29
C ARG A 731 -33.23 22.66 21.09
N ILE A 732 -32.95 21.94 20.01
CA ILE A 732 -32.90 22.51 18.66
C ILE A 732 -34.32 22.90 18.26
N PHE A 733 -34.49 24.12 17.76
CA PHE A 733 -35.75 24.62 17.23
C PHE A 733 -35.61 24.83 15.72
N LEU A 734 -36.64 24.45 14.98
CA LEU A 734 -36.87 24.80 13.58
C LEU A 734 -38.15 25.61 13.50
N ASN A 735 -38.07 26.82 12.93
CA ASN A 735 -39.19 27.73 12.77
C ASN A 735 -39.95 27.98 14.09
N ASN A 736 -39.19 28.33 15.13
CA ASN A 736 -39.67 28.62 16.48
C ASN A 736 -40.36 27.45 17.22
N LYS A 737 -40.22 26.21 16.74
CA LYS A 737 -40.74 25.01 17.41
C LYS A 737 -39.63 23.99 17.72
N PRO A 738 -39.67 23.26 18.84
CA PRO A 738 -38.75 22.15 19.09
C PRO A 738 -38.76 21.16 17.92
N TYR A 739 -37.58 20.78 17.44
CA TYR A 739 -37.44 19.86 16.31
C TYR A 739 -36.29 18.89 16.58
N PHE A 740 -36.55 17.59 16.43
CA PHE A 740 -35.56 16.54 16.66
C PHE A 740 -34.84 16.20 15.37
N ASN A 741 -33.51 16.31 15.39
CA ASN A 741 -32.69 15.91 14.24
C ASN A 741 -32.34 14.42 14.37
N ASN A 742 -33.02 13.58 13.60
CA ASN A 742 -32.72 12.16 13.48
C ASN A 742 -31.91 11.91 12.20
N GLY A 743 -30.61 11.65 12.35
CA GLY A 743 -29.73 11.56 11.20
C GLY A 743 -28.71 10.43 11.20
N LEU A 744 -27.94 10.43 10.13
CA LEU A 744 -26.88 9.47 9.83
C LEU A 744 -25.57 10.21 9.56
N LEU A 745 -24.47 9.58 9.95
CA LEU A 745 -23.15 10.01 9.51
C LEU A 745 -22.97 9.64 8.04
N ASP A 746 -22.62 10.63 7.22
CA ASP A 746 -22.36 10.46 5.79
C ASP A 746 -20.91 10.86 5.49
N GLN A 747 -20.09 9.84 5.18
CA GLN A 747 -18.66 10.01 4.87
C GLN A 747 -18.43 10.63 3.48
N GLY A 748 -19.42 10.56 2.58
CA GLY A 748 -19.29 11.06 1.21
C GLY A 748 -18.28 10.29 0.34
N TYR A 749 -17.99 9.02 0.67
CA TYR A 749 -17.13 8.16 -0.15
C TYR A 749 -17.93 7.23 -1.05
N TRP A 750 -17.44 7.07 -2.28
CA TRP A 750 -17.95 6.21 -3.33
C TRP A 750 -16.88 5.15 -3.67
N PRO A 751 -17.27 3.88 -3.93
CA PRO A 751 -16.30 2.81 -4.19
C PRO A 751 -15.58 2.96 -5.53
N ASP A 752 -16.17 3.70 -6.45
CA ASP A 752 -15.76 3.92 -7.82
C ASP A 752 -15.30 5.36 -8.09
N GLY A 753 -15.87 6.35 -7.41
CA GLY A 753 -15.50 7.77 -7.52
C GLY A 753 -14.73 8.36 -6.33
N LEU A 754 -14.51 7.61 -5.24
CA LEU A 754 -13.92 8.10 -3.99
C LEU A 754 -14.66 9.33 -3.44
N LEU A 755 -14.06 10.52 -3.37
CA LEU A 755 -14.75 11.73 -2.93
C LEU A 755 -15.73 12.28 -3.98
N THR A 756 -15.61 11.87 -5.24
CA THR A 756 -16.45 12.39 -6.32
C THR A 756 -17.69 11.51 -6.50
N PRO A 757 -18.92 12.04 -6.35
CA PRO A 757 -20.13 11.28 -6.68
C PRO A 757 -20.16 10.95 -8.18
N PRO A 758 -20.63 9.74 -8.57
CA PRO A 758 -20.63 9.33 -9.98
C PRO A 758 -21.67 10.08 -10.83
N SER A 759 -22.74 10.60 -10.23
CA SER A 759 -23.76 11.40 -10.93
C SER A 759 -24.63 12.21 -9.96
N ASP A 760 -25.40 13.16 -10.50
CA ASP A 760 -26.40 13.93 -9.76
C ASP A 760 -27.52 13.02 -9.20
N GLU A 761 -27.94 12.01 -9.95
CA GLU A 761 -28.93 11.02 -9.50
C GLU A 761 -28.40 10.13 -8.37
N ALA A 762 -27.09 9.86 -8.31
CA ALA A 762 -26.49 9.12 -7.21
C ALA A 762 -26.60 9.90 -5.88
N MET A 763 -26.29 11.20 -5.90
CA MET A 763 -26.47 12.09 -4.74
C MET A 763 -27.94 12.14 -4.32
N ARG A 764 -28.83 12.35 -5.29
CA ARG A 764 -30.28 12.39 -5.06
C ARG A 764 -30.81 11.08 -4.46
N HIS A 765 -30.29 9.94 -4.90
CA HIS A 765 -30.68 8.63 -4.38
C HIS A 765 -30.37 8.45 -2.90
N ASP A 766 -29.14 8.76 -2.48
CA ASP A 766 -28.74 8.64 -1.06
C ASP A 766 -29.67 9.53 -0.19
N ILE A 767 -29.86 10.80 -0.58
CA ILE A 767 -30.70 11.76 0.17
C ILE A 767 -32.16 11.30 0.24
N LEU A 768 -32.77 11.01 -0.93
CA LEU A 768 -34.17 10.63 -1.01
C LEU A 768 -34.45 9.31 -0.29
N THR A 769 -33.53 8.36 -0.37
CA THR A 769 -33.68 7.06 0.29
C THR A 769 -33.62 7.22 1.81
N MET A 770 -32.65 7.97 2.34
CA MET A 770 -32.59 8.23 3.79
C MET A 770 -33.84 8.96 4.29
N LYS A 771 -34.37 9.91 3.51
CA LYS A 771 -35.64 10.57 3.82
C LYS A 771 -36.80 9.58 3.89
N LYS A 772 -36.92 8.68 2.90
CA LYS A 772 -37.95 7.62 2.88
C LYS A 772 -37.83 6.65 4.04
N LEU A 773 -36.62 6.42 4.55
CA LEU A 773 -36.37 5.58 5.73
C LEU A 773 -36.72 6.29 7.05
N GLY A 774 -37.13 7.56 7.02
CA GLY A 774 -37.56 8.33 8.18
C GLY A 774 -36.46 9.16 8.86
N PHE A 775 -35.27 9.24 8.25
CA PHE A 775 -34.25 10.20 8.68
C PHE A 775 -34.56 11.59 8.11
N ASN A 776 -34.26 12.64 8.85
CA ASN A 776 -34.47 14.03 8.45
C ASN A 776 -33.18 14.86 8.44
N MET A 777 -32.04 14.24 8.77
CA MET A 777 -30.75 14.90 8.80
C MET A 777 -29.62 13.99 8.28
N LEU A 778 -28.67 14.57 7.55
CA LEU A 778 -27.38 13.95 7.21
C LEU A 778 -26.25 14.80 7.80
N ARG A 779 -25.33 14.17 8.54
CA ARG A 779 -24.11 14.82 8.98
C ARG A 779 -23.01 14.53 7.98
N LYS A 780 -22.66 15.53 7.16
CA LYS A 780 -21.58 15.42 6.19
C LYS A 780 -20.25 15.48 6.91
N HIS A 781 -19.57 14.35 6.96
CA HIS A 781 -18.42 14.16 7.84
C HIS A 781 -17.11 14.64 7.21
N ILE A 782 -16.49 15.63 7.83
CA ILE A 782 -15.18 16.23 7.50
C ILE A 782 -14.88 16.37 6.00
N LYS A 783 -15.90 16.76 5.22
CA LYS A 783 -15.88 16.89 3.76
C LYS A 783 -16.83 18.01 3.34
N ILE A 784 -16.47 18.76 2.31
CA ILE A 784 -17.38 19.67 1.60
C ILE A 784 -17.80 18.99 0.29
N GLU A 785 -19.09 18.75 0.09
CA GLU A 785 -19.60 18.14 -1.17
C GLU A 785 -19.64 19.16 -2.32
N PRO A 786 -19.80 18.74 -3.59
CA PRO A 786 -20.23 19.64 -4.65
C PRO A 786 -21.52 20.36 -4.26
N LEU A 787 -21.67 21.64 -4.63
CA LEU A 787 -22.86 22.45 -4.29
C LEU A 787 -24.19 21.79 -4.74
N ARG A 788 -24.13 20.96 -5.79
CA ARG A 788 -25.23 20.11 -6.25
C ARG A 788 -25.81 19.21 -5.15
N TRP A 789 -24.99 18.66 -4.25
CA TRP A 789 -25.46 17.84 -3.14
C TRP A 789 -26.33 18.64 -2.16
N TYR A 790 -25.90 19.85 -1.79
CA TYR A 790 -26.67 20.75 -0.92
C TYR A 790 -27.96 21.21 -1.60
N TYR A 791 -27.92 21.48 -2.90
CA TYR A 791 -29.12 21.77 -3.68
C TYR A 791 -30.16 20.67 -3.61
N HIS A 792 -29.74 19.40 -3.71
CA HIS A 792 -30.65 18.27 -3.53
C HIS A 792 -31.17 18.18 -2.09
N CYS A 793 -30.35 18.46 -1.07
CA CYS A 793 -30.81 18.53 0.31
C CYS A 793 -31.85 19.64 0.52
N ASP A 794 -31.66 20.81 -0.09
CA ASP A 794 -32.59 21.94 -0.04
C ASP A 794 -33.93 21.57 -0.68
N LYS A 795 -33.91 21.07 -1.92
CA LYS A 795 -35.11 20.71 -2.70
C LYS A 795 -35.84 19.51 -2.10
N LEU A 796 -35.11 18.52 -1.59
CA LEU A 796 -35.70 17.32 -1.00
C LEU A 796 -36.06 17.48 0.47
N GLY A 797 -35.67 18.55 1.16
CA GLY A 797 -35.95 18.73 2.58
C GLY A 797 -35.20 17.75 3.47
N MET A 798 -33.87 17.80 3.42
CA MET A 798 -32.97 17.06 4.30
C MET A 798 -32.12 18.07 5.08
N LEU A 799 -32.12 18.03 6.41
CA LEU A 799 -31.23 18.88 7.21
C LEU A 799 -29.78 18.41 7.06
N VAL A 800 -28.84 19.34 7.18
CA VAL A 800 -27.41 19.05 7.09
C VAL A 800 -26.67 19.58 8.30
N TRP A 801 -25.90 18.70 8.93
CA TRP A 801 -24.81 19.11 9.81
C TRP A 801 -23.54 19.09 8.97
N GLN A 802 -22.92 20.25 8.81
CA GLN A 802 -21.72 20.40 7.99
C GLN A 802 -20.49 20.41 8.88
N ASP A 803 -19.68 19.36 8.79
CA ASP A 803 -18.38 19.32 9.45
C ASP A 803 -17.36 20.13 8.65
N MET A 804 -16.53 20.89 9.35
CA MET A 804 -15.31 21.46 8.81
C MET A 804 -14.35 20.33 8.43
N VAL A 805 -13.58 20.50 7.35
CA VAL A 805 -12.55 19.52 7.00
C VAL A 805 -11.37 19.66 7.95
N ASN A 806 -11.14 18.63 8.77
CA ASN A 806 -10.03 18.62 9.71
C ASN A 806 -8.70 18.23 9.04
N GLY A 807 -7.61 18.73 9.62
CA GLY A 807 -6.24 18.51 9.17
C GLY A 807 -5.28 18.52 10.36
N GLY A 808 -4.03 18.87 10.09
CA GLY A 808 -2.98 18.91 11.08
C GLY A 808 -1.96 17.79 10.93
N GLU A 809 -0.88 17.90 11.69
CA GLU A 809 0.19 16.92 11.76
C GLU A 809 -0.31 15.58 12.31
N LYS A 810 0.60 14.63 12.47
CA LYS A 810 0.27 13.29 12.98
C LYS A 810 -0.46 13.34 14.33
N TYR A 811 -1.69 12.84 14.36
CA TYR A 811 -2.49 12.75 15.58
C TYR A 811 -1.88 11.80 16.61
N ASN A 812 -1.93 12.24 17.87
CA ASN A 812 -1.50 11.42 18.99
C ASN A 812 -2.64 10.49 19.43
N LEU A 813 -2.48 9.18 19.21
CA LEU A 813 -3.50 8.17 19.55
C LEU A 813 -3.90 8.17 21.03
N PHE A 814 -2.97 8.49 21.93
CA PHE A 814 -3.27 8.60 23.36
C PHE A 814 -4.21 9.78 23.62
N THR A 815 -4.01 10.90 22.93
CA THR A 815 -4.88 12.08 23.00
C THR A 815 -6.24 11.83 22.37
N VAL A 816 -6.29 11.43 21.09
CA VAL A 816 -7.56 11.39 20.33
C VAL A 816 -8.39 10.13 20.53
N ALA A 817 -7.87 9.11 21.22
CA ALA A 817 -8.62 7.86 21.45
C ALA A 817 -8.57 7.39 22.91
N VAL A 818 -7.38 7.30 23.53
CA VAL A 818 -7.25 6.68 24.86
C VAL A 818 -7.84 7.56 25.97
N LEU A 819 -7.50 8.85 26.01
CA LEU A 819 -7.98 9.76 27.07
C LEU A 819 -9.51 9.92 27.05
N PRO A 820 -10.17 10.19 25.90
CA PRO A 820 -11.63 10.25 25.84
C PRO A 820 -12.29 8.94 26.25
N PHE A 821 -11.74 7.78 25.86
CA PHE A 821 -12.26 6.47 26.28
C PHE A 821 -12.23 6.29 27.80
N LEU A 822 -11.22 6.85 28.48
CA LEU A 822 -11.11 6.86 29.93
C LEU A 822 -11.92 7.99 30.61
N GLY A 823 -12.62 8.82 29.83
CA GLY A 823 -13.42 9.94 30.34
C GLY A 823 -12.62 11.22 30.64
N PHE A 824 -11.35 11.30 30.23
CA PHE A 824 -10.52 12.49 30.42
C PHE A 824 -10.65 13.46 29.25
N LYS A 825 -10.97 14.72 29.57
CA LYS A 825 -10.93 15.85 28.63
C LYS A 825 -9.62 16.62 28.79
N LEU A 826 -9.14 17.21 27.70
CA LEU A 826 -7.94 18.05 27.69
C LEU A 826 -8.33 19.42 27.19
N ASN A 827 -7.68 20.47 27.69
CA ASN A 827 -7.79 21.79 27.08
C ASN A 827 -7.03 21.82 25.74
N ASP A 828 -7.59 22.49 24.74
CA ASP A 828 -7.10 22.57 23.37
C ASP A 828 -6.30 23.85 23.07
N GLY A 829 -5.90 24.59 24.10
CA GLY A 829 -5.09 25.80 23.97
C GLY A 829 -3.59 25.55 23.71
N PRO A 830 -2.78 26.62 23.69
CA PRO A 830 -1.38 26.59 23.22
C PRO A 830 -0.47 25.52 23.82
N LYS A 831 -0.70 25.16 25.10
CA LYS A 831 0.09 24.13 25.80
C LYS A 831 -0.08 22.72 25.22
N ASN A 832 -1.19 22.45 24.52
CA ASN A 832 -1.51 21.12 23.99
C ASN A 832 -1.59 21.07 22.47
N TYR A 833 -1.32 22.15 21.74
CA TYR A 833 -1.34 22.17 20.27
C TYR A 833 -0.61 20.99 19.62
N ARG A 834 0.59 20.66 20.11
CA ARG A 834 1.35 19.49 19.62
C ARG A 834 0.61 18.16 19.82
N LYS A 835 -0.13 17.98 20.91
CA LYS A 835 -0.87 16.74 21.19
C LYS A 835 -2.05 16.54 20.23
N PHE A 836 -2.63 17.64 19.75
CA PHE A 836 -3.71 17.64 18.77
C PHE A 836 -3.22 17.74 17.32
N GLY A 837 -1.89 17.78 17.07
CA GLY A 837 -1.34 17.91 15.71
C GLY A 837 -1.47 19.32 15.12
N ARG A 838 -1.55 20.36 15.95
CA ARG A 838 -1.74 21.77 15.54
C ARG A 838 -0.61 22.68 16.00
N LEU A 839 0.62 22.16 16.11
CA LEU A 839 1.78 22.95 16.56
C LEU A 839 2.17 24.03 15.53
N ASP A 840 2.16 23.70 14.23
CA ASP A 840 2.51 24.62 13.16
C ASP A 840 1.49 25.76 13.03
N PRO A 841 1.90 27.05 13.15
CA PRO A 841 1.01 28.19 12.96
C PRO A 841 0.35 28.23 11.58
N ARG A 842 1.04 27.81 10.52
CA ARG A 842 0.49 27.82 9.15
C ARG A 842 -0.72 26.89 9.03
N GLY A 843 -0.70 25.77 9.75
CA GLY A 843 -1.86 24.86 9.82
C GLY A 843 -3.05 25.46 10.56
N ARG A 844 -2.82 26.36 11.54
CA ARG A 844 -3.90 27.09 12.24
C ARG A 844 -4.46 28.21 11.36
N GLU A 845 -3.60 28.94 10.67
CA GLU A 845 -3.99 29.99 9.72
C GLU A 845 -4.76 29.43 8.52
N SER A 846 -4.32 28.30 7.96
CA SER A 846 -5.03 27.61 6.86
C SER A 846 -6.43 27.20 7.29
N TYR A 847 -6.59 26.67 8.51
CA TYR A 847 -7.90 26.28 9.04
C TYR A 847 -8.88 27.47 9.07
N TYR A 848 -8.47 28.63 9.57
CA TYR A 848 -9.37 29.80 9.63
C TYR A 848 -9.69 30.38 8.26
N ARG A 849 -8.74 30.32 7.31
CA ARG A 849 -8.99 30.71 5.92
C ARG A 849 -10.02 29.79 5.28
N GLU A 850 -9.78 28.48 5.34
CA GLU A 850 -10.68 27.48 4.78
C GLU A 850 -12.05 27.48 5.48
N LEU A 851 -12.10 27.77 6.79
CA LEU A 851 -13.35 27.93 7.53
C LEU A 851 -14.14 29.14 7.01
N ALA A 852 -13.50 30.28 6.80
CA ALA A 852 -14.15 31.45 6.21
C ALA A 852 -14.69 31.15 4.81
N ASP A 853 -13.87 30.52 3.97
CA ASP A 853 -14.22 30.17 2.59
C ASP A 853 -15.37 29.14 2.55
N MET A 854 -15.40 28.18 3.49
CA MET A 854 -16.52 27.22 3.62
C MET A 854 -17.82 27.93 4.01
N LEU A 855 -17.78 28.84 4.99
CA LEU A 855 -18.95 29.61 5.40
C LEU A 855 -19.48 30.46 4.26
N ASP A 856 -18.60 31.12 3.51
CA ASP A 856 -18.95 31.92 2.33
C ASP A 856 -19.58 31.06 1.24
N LEU A 857 -18.95 29.92 0.91
CA LEU A 857 -19.42 29.01 -0.14
C LEU A 857 -20.82 28.44 0.16
N LEU A 858 -21.05 28.10 1.43
CA LEU A 858 -22.24 27.37 1.86
C LEU A 858 -23.28 28.26 2.54
N TYR A 859 -23.08 29.59 2.55
CA TYR A 859 -23.94 30.54 3.27
C TYR A 859 -25.41 30.43 2.88
N ASN A 860 -25.70 30.25 1.58
CA ASN A 860 -27.06 30.18 1.06
C ASN A 860 -27.68 28.77 1.13
N ALA A 861 -26.93 27.75 1.54
CA ALA A 861 -27.47 26.39 1.66
C ALA A 861 -28.58 26.37 2.74
N VAL A 862 -29.82 26.14 2.29
CA VAL A 862 -31.00 26.20 3.15
C VAL A 862 -30.97 25.06 4.17
N CYS A 863 -30.48 23.89 3.78
CA CYS A 863 -30.47 22.68 4.56
C CYS A 863 -29.54 22.70 5.78
N ILE A 864 -28.47 23.50 5.75
CA ILE A 864 -27.44 23.48 6.81
C ILE A 864 -27.98 24.15 8.05
N ASN A 865 -28.13 23.38 9.14
CA ASN A 865 -28.59 23.89 10.43
C ASN A 865 -27.51 23.91 11.51
N VAL A 866 -26.43 23.15 11.33
CA VAL A 866 -25.32 23.06 12.28
C VAL A 866 -23.98 23.13 11.56
N TRP A 867 -23.07 23.97 12.07
CA TRP A 867 -21.64 23.92 11.79
C TRP A 867 -20.93 23.08 12.85
N VAL A 868 -20.20 22.04 12.43
CA VAL A 868 -19.40 21.20 13.32
C VAL A 868 -17.91 21.47 13.07
N LEU A 869 -17.19 21.95 14.07
CA LEU A 869 -15.86 22.57 13.86
C LEU A 869 -14.72 21.55 13.98
N PHE A 870 -14.85 20.64 14.95
CA PHE A 870 -13.88 19.60 15.23
C PHE A 870 -14.60 18.29 15.55
N ASN A 871 -14.06 17.19 15.03
CA ASN A 871 -14.53 15.85 15.32
C ASN A 871 -13.47 15.06 16.08
N GLU A 872 -13.83 14.46 17.22
CA GLU A 872 -12.98 13.52 17.96
C GLU A 872 -11.57 14.07 18.30
N GLY A 873 -11.44 15.38 18.47
CA GLY A 873 -10.15 16.03 18.72
C GLY A 873 -9.19 16.06 17.52
N TRP A 874 -9.60 15.63 16.33
CA TRP A 874 -8.74 15.61 15.15
C TRP A 874 -8.36 17.01 14.73
N GLY A 875 -7.09 17.37 14.95
CA GLY A 875 -6.62 18.71 14.68
C GLY A 875 -7.32 19.78 15.52
N GLN A 876 -7.86 19.46 16.70
CA GLN A 876 -8.57 20.43 17.54
C GLN A 876 -7.62 21.47 18.15
N PHE A 877 -8.01 22.73 18.09
CA PHE A 877 -7.31 23.84 18.74
C PHE A 877 -8.26 25.02 18.91
N ASP A 878 -8.12 25.76 20.01
CA ASP A 878 -8.84 27.01 20.26
C ASP A 878 -10.35 26.97 19.88
N ALA A 879 -11.06 25.87 20.18
CA ALA A 879 -12.38 25.63 19.60
C ALA A 879 -13.41 26.73 19.93
N LEU A 880 -13.31 27.34 21.11
CA LEU A 880 -14.19 28.46 21.51
C LEU A 880 -13.95 29.73 20.69
N LYS A 881 -12.70 30.00 20.28
CA LYS A 881 -12.41 31.13 19.38
C LYS A 881 -12.97 30.88 17.99
N ALA A 882 -12.97 29.63 17.53
CA ALA A 882 -13.60 29.27 16.27
C ALA A 882 -15.13 29.45 16.32
N VAL A 883 -15.78 29.22 17.47
CA VAL A 883 -17.20 29.58 17.67
C VAL A 883 -17.42 31.08 17.51
N GLU A 884 -16.63 31.91 18.19
CA GLU A 884 -16.71 33.37 18.09
C GLU A 884 -16.52 33.84 16.64
N PHE A 885 -15.52 33.30 15.94
CA PHE A 885 -15.22 33.59 14.54
C PHE A 885 -16.42 33.32 13.60
N ILE A 886 -17.14 32.21 13.83
CA ILE A 886 -18.35 31.89 13.06
C ILE A 886 -19.49 32.81 13.46
N ARG A 887 -19.71 33.08 14.75
CA ARG A 887 -20.81 33.94 15.20
C ARG A 887 -20.75 35.35 14.60
N GLU A 888 -19.55 35.86 14.36
CA GLU A 888 -19.33 37.14 13.67
C GLU A 888 -19.70 37.12 12.17
N ARG A 889 -19.71 35.94 11.54
CA ARG A 889 -19.93 35.76 10.09
C ARG A 889 -21.28 35.16 9.73
N ASP A 890 -21.75 34.21 10.53
CA ASP A 890 -23.01 33.52 10.41
C ASP A 890 -23.62 33.25 11.79
N ALA A 891 -24.54 34.13 12.19
CA ALA A 891 -25.33 33.97 13.41
C ALA A 891 -26.62 33.15 13.19
N THR A 892 -26.90 32.69 11.97
CA THR A 892 -28.20 32.10 11.59
C THR A 892 -28.28 30.59 11.81
N ARG A 893 -27.16 29.96 12.17
CA ARG A 893 -27.00 28.50 12.35
C ARG A 893 -26.46 28.16 13.74
N LEU A 894 -26.67 26.92 14.16
CA LEU A 894 -26.15 26.40 15.42
C LEU A 894 -24.71 25.89 15.25
N ILE A 895 -23.96 25.75 16.34
CA ILE A 895 -22.53 25.42 16.31
C ILE A 895 -22.20 24.30 17.30
N ASP A 896 -21.63 23.19 16.80
CA ASP A 896 -20.96 22.16 17.59
C ASP A 896 -19.44 22.39 17.53
N HIS A 897 -18.85 22.93 18.61
CA HIS A 897 -17.44 23.32 18.59
C HIS A 897 -16.49 22.11 18.65
N ALA A 898 -16.85 21.05 19.36
CA ALA A 898 -16.00 19.87 19.53
C ALA A 898 -16.88 18.63 19.72
N SER A 899 -17.24 18.00 18.60
CA SER A 899 -18.08 16.81 18.59
C SER A 899 -17.32 15.60 19.15
N GLY A 900 -17.94 14.92 20.12
CA GLY A 900 -17.42 13.76 20.80
C GLY A 900 -16.41 14.08 21.89
N TRP A 901 -15.17 14.37 21.50
CA TRP A 901 -14.01 14.42 22.40
C TRP A 901 -13.60 15.84 22.78
N HIS A 902 -12.93 15.96 23.93
CA HIS A 902 -12.32 17.21 24.42
C HIS A 902 -13.25 18.43 24.35
N ASP A 903 -14.52 18.27 24.72
CA ASP A 903 -15.47 19.36 24.89
C ASP A 903 -14.94 20.44 25.84
N GLN A 904 -14.83 21.69 25.35
CA GLN A 904 -14.40 22.88 26.09
C GLN A 904 -15.57 23.64 26.79
N GLY A 905 -16.79 23.12 26.75
CA GLY A 905 -17.95 23.70 27.45
C GLY A 905 -18.62 24.87 26.72
N GLY A 906 -18.36 25.06 25.43
CA GLY A 906 -18.99 26.11 24.62
C GLY A 906 -19.89 25.56 23.51
N GLY A 907 -20.13 26.39 22.49
CA GLY A 907 -21.07 26.10 21.41
C GLY A 907 -22.52 25.99 21.89
N ASP A 908 -23.39 25.46 21.04
CA ASP A 908 -24.80 25.23 21.36
C ASP A 908 -25.07 23.83 21.91
N PHE A 909 -24.07 22.94 21.84
CA PHE A 909 -24.26 21.50 22.06
C PHE A 909 -23.34 20.88 23.10
N ASN A 910 -23.89 19.90 23.80
CA ASN A 910 -23.13 18.85 24.48
C ASN A 910 -23.31 17.56 23.67
N SER A 911 -22.26 17.17 22.95
CA SER A 911 -22.31 16.25 21.80
C SER A 911 -21.44 14.99 22.00
N PRO A 912 -21.72 14.11 22.99
CA PRO A 912 -20.91 12.91 23.20
C PRO A 912 -21.00 11.91 22.04
N HIS A 913 -19.92 11.17 21.81
CA HIS A 913 -19.91 9.97 20.96
C HIS A 913 -19.95 8.71 21.83
N VAL A 914 -20.84 7.76 21.53
CA VAL A 914 -21.02 6.54 22.36
C VAL A 914 -21.12 5.27 21.52
N TYR A 915 -20.09 4.44 21.62
CA TYR A 915 -19.96 3.23 20.81
C TYR A 915 -19.98 1.92 21.61
N PHE A 916 -19.33 1.89 22.77
CA PHE A 916 -19.05 0.63 23.49
C PHE A 916 -19.85 0.45 24.78
N VAL A 917 -20.45 1.52 25.30
CA VAL A 917 -21.16 1.55 26.58
C VAL A 917 -22.60 2.00 26.40
N LYS A 918 -23.44 1.76 27.41
CA LYS A 918 -24.81 2.27 27.40
C LYS A 918 -24.79 3.80 27.46
N PHE A 919 -25.56 4.45 26.57
CA PHE A 919 -25.68 5.90 26.59
C PHE A 919 -26.28 6.38 27.92
N LYS A 920 -25.60 7.34 28.54
CA LYS A 920 -26.07 8.04 29.74
C LYS A 920 -26.17 9.51 29.40
N MET A 921 -27.40 10.02 29.45
CA MET A 921 -27.70 11.42 29.16
C MET A 921 -26.86 12.37 30.06
N PRO A 922 -25.99 13.22 29.48
CA PRO A 922 -25.34 14.29 30.22
C PRO A 922 -26.34 15.22 30.91
N ALA A 923 -25.96 15.74 32.09
CA ALA A 923 -26.70 16.80 32.76
C ALA A 923 -26.14 18.16 32.31
N ASP A 924 -26.73 18.74 31.26
CA ASP A 924 -26.40 20.07 30.75
C ASP A 924 -27.70 20.88 30.62
N LYS A 925 -27.74 22.06 31.25
CA LYS A 925 -28.93 22.93 31.24
C LYS A 925 -28.77 24.12 30.30
N ASN A 926 -27.56 24.38 29.83
CA ASN A 926 -27.25 25.57 29.04
C ASN A 926 -27.19 25.24 27.54
N ARG A 927 -26.77 24.03 27.20
CA ARG A 927 -26.64 23.54 25.82
C ARG A 927 -27.64 22.43 25.53
N ALA A 928 -28.04 22.28 24.27
CA ALA A 928 -28.81 21.11 23.86
C ALA A 928 -27.92 19.86 23.90
N VAL A 929 -28.41 18.79 24.51
CA VAL A 929 -27.71 17.51 24.52
C VAL A 929 -28.06 16.75 23.25
N VAL A 930 -27.03 16.34 22.51
CA VAL A 930 -27.15 15.63 21.22
C VAL A 930 -26.24 14.40 21.24
N LEU A 931 -26.67 13.29 20.67
CA LEU A 931 -25.83 12.12 20.49
C LEU A 931 -25.25 12.15 19.08
N SER A 932 -24.14 12.86 18.91
CA SER A 932 -23.64 13.28 17.59
C SER A 932 -22.86 12.20 16.83
N GLU A 933 -22.52 11.08 17.48
CA GLU A 933 -22.24 9.78 16.86
C GLU A 933 -22.54 8.64 17.83
N PHE A 934 -23.17 7.56 17.35
CA PHE A 934 -23.36 6.34 18.12
C PHE A 934 -23.62 5.13 17.23
N GLY A 935 -23.62 3.95 17.85
CA GLY A 935 -23.93 2.71 17.15
C GLY A 935 -22.70 2.14 16.44
N GLY A 936 -22.67 2.16 15.11
CA GLY A 936 -21.56 1.58 14.37
C GLY A 936 -21.58 0.04 14.37
N TYR A 937 -22.78 -0.54 14.31
CA TYR A 937 -22.95 -1.99 14.29
C TYR A 937 -22.75 -2.52 12.87
N SER A 938 -21.96 -3.58 12.73
CA SER A 938 -21.53 -4.09 11.44
C SER A 938 -22.11 -5.46 11.13
N TYR A 939 -22.65 -5.56 9.93
CA TYR A 939 -23.03 -6.80 9.28
C TYR A 939 -22.48 -6.77 7.85
N GLN A 940 -21.67 -7.77 7.50
CA GLN A 940 -21.09 -7.87 6.16
C GLN A 940 -22.00 -8.64 5.22
N VAL A 941 -22.28 -8.04 4.06
CA VAL A 941 -23.01 -8.67 2.97
C VAL A 941 -22.01 -9.18 1.95
N LYS A 942 -21.94 -10.51 1.76
CA LYS A 942 -21.02 -11.13 0.80
C LYS A 942 -21.25 -10.60 -0.62
N GLY A 943 -20.18 -10.36 -1.36
CA GLY A 943 -20.24 -9.80 -2.72
C GLY A 943 -20.35 -8.27 -2.80
N HIS A 944 -20.71 -7.61 -1.69
CA HIS A 944 -20.93 -6.16 -1.61
C HIS A 944 -19.97 -5.46 -0.64
N VAL A 945 -18.80 -6.06 -0.40
CA VAL A 945 -17.78 -5.54 0.53
C VAL A 945 -16.51 -5.20 -0.21
N PHE A 946 -15.91 -4.07 0.14
CA PHE A 946 -14.63 -3.66 -0.44
C PHE A 946 -13.57 -4.72 -0.20
N ASN A 947 -13.46 -5.26 1.02
CA ASN A 947 -12.50 -6.31 1.37
C ASN A 947 -13.20 -7.44 2.14
N GLU A 948 -13.19 -8.65 1.60
CA GLU A 948 -13.81 -9.82 2.24
C GLU A 948 -13.11 -10.26 3.54
N ASN A 949 -11.83 -9.92 3.71
CA ASN A 949 -11.00 -10.37 4.82
C ASN A 949 -10.84 -9.32 5.93
N LYS A 950 -11.26 -8.07 5.69
CA LYS A 950 -11.15 -6.98 6.65
C LYS A 950 -12.53 -6.46 7.04
N VAL A 951 -12.71 -6.26 8.34
CA VAL A 951 -13.97 -5.82 8.93
C VAL A 951 -13.66 -4.85 10.06
N PHE A 952 -13.99 -3.58 9.87
CA PHE A 952 -14.07 -2.59 10.93
C PHE A 952 -15.54 -2.28 11.24
N GLY A 953 -15.80 -2.06 12.53
CA GLY A 953 -17.12 -1.99 13.12
C GLY A 953 -17.03 -2.06 14.63
N TYR A 954 -17.81 -1.25 15.33
CA TYR A 954 -17.77 -1.15 16.79
C TYR A 954 -18.40 -2.37 17.46
N ARG A 955 -19.39 -2.99 16.80
CA ARG A 955 -19.96 -4.29 17.19
C ARG A 955 -20.32 -5.13 15.97
N LYS A 956 -19.83 -6.37 15.88
CA LYS A 956 -19.92 -7.20 14.67
C LYS A 956 -20.93 -8.33 14.81
N PHE A 957 -21.74 -8.54 13.78
CA PHE A 957 -22.78 -9.57 13.70
C PHE A 957 -22.54 -10.48 12.50
N LYS A 958 -22.85 -11.77 12.65
CA LYS A 958 -22.60 -12.80 11.62
C LYS A 958 -23.74 -12.94 10.63
N ASP A 959 -24.93 -12.52 11.03
CA ASP A 959 -26.17 -12.68 10.28
C ASP A 959 -27.05 -11.42 10.42
N ARG A 960 -27.95 -11.24 9.44
CA ARG A 960 -28.83 -10.08 9.36
C ARG A 960 -29.80 -10.00 10.54
N GLU A 961 -30.31 -11.14 11.02
CA GLU A 961 -31.35 -11.18 12.05
C GLU A 961 -30.81 -10.71 13.41
N SER A 962 -29.63 -11.19 13.81
CA SER A 962 -28.95 -10.76 15.03
C SER A 962 -28.55 -9.29 14.98
N TYR A 963 -28.14 -8.80 13.80
CA TYR A 963 -27.90 -7.37 13.55
C TYR A 963 -29.17 -6.53 13.72
N ALA A 964 -30.28 -6.91 13.08
CA ALA A 964 -31.56 -6.21 13.15
C ALA A 964 -32.10 -6.15 14.59
N LYS A 965 -32.07 -7.27 15.31
CA LYS A 965 -32.46 -7.33 16.73
C LYS A 965 -31.60 -6.40 17.60
N ALA A 966 -30.29 -6.36 17.37
CA ALA A 966 -29.40 -5.47 18.12
C ALA A 966 -29.63 -4.00 17.81
N PHE A 967 -29.89 -3.65 16.54
CA PHE A 967 -30.24 -2.29 16.12
C PHE A 967 -31.55 -1.83 16.78
N GLN A 968 -32.61 -2.63 16.68
CA GLN A 968 -33.90 -2.35 17.33
C GLN A 968 -33.75 -2.16 18.85
N LYS A 969 -32.97 -3.06 19.49
CA LYS A 969 -32.69 -2.98 20.92
C LYS A 969 -31.97 -1.69 21.31
N LEU A 970 -30.97 -1.27 20.53
CA LEU A 970 -30.23 -0.02 20.78
C LEU A 970 -31.20 1.17 20.82
N TYR A 971 -32.04 1.31 19.79
CA TYR A 971 -32.97 2.43 19.71
C TYR A 971 -34.07 2.39 20.77
N ARG A 972 -34.76 1.25 20.93
CA ARG A 972 -35.92 1.13 21.85
C ARG A 972 -35.53 1.22 23.32
N GLU A 973 -34.38 0.68 23.71
CA GLU A 973 -33.99 0.63 25.13
C GLU A 973 -33.09 1.79 25.57
N GLN A 974 -32.39 2.46 24.64
CA GLN A 974 -31.41 3.48 25.00
C GLN A 974 -31.68 4.86 24.40
N ILE A 975 -32.16 4.93 23.16
CA ILE A 975 -32.28 6.22 22.45
C ILE A 975 -33.66 6.83 22.64
N ILE A 976 -34.72 6.12 22.28
CA ILE A 976 -36.12 6.60 22.37
C ILE A 976 -36.46 7.09 23.78
N PRO A 977 -36.12 6.38 24.87
CA PRO A 977 -36.41 6.86 26.23
C PRO A 977 -35.68 8.16 26.63
N CYS A 978 -34.66 8.58 25.88
CA CYS A 978 -33.94 9.82 26.16
C CYS A 978 -34.61 11.06 25.53
N LEU A 979 -35.55 10.89 24.59
CA LEU A 979 -36.27 12.02 23.98
C LEU A 979 -37.08 12.80 25.03
N SER A 980 -37.80 12.10 25.92
CA SER A 980 -38.54 12.71 27.03
C SER A 980 -37.63 13.35 28.09
N ARG A 981 -36.32 13.10 28.03
CA ARG A 981 -35.31 13.60 28.97
C ARG A 981 -34.46 14.74 28.39
N GLY A 982 -34.80 15.27 27.22
CA GLY A 982 -34.09 16.42 26.63
C GLY A 982 -33.19 16.10 25.43
N LEU A 983 -33.09 14.85 24.96
CA LEU A 983 -32.23 14.53 23.79
C LEU A 983 -32.76 15.21 22.53
N SER A 984 -31.92 16.01 21.88
CA SER A 984 -32.35 16.90 20.78
C SER A 984 -31.96 16.42 19.39
N ALA A 985 -30.95 15.56 19.30
CA ALA A 985 -30.52 14.98 18.04
C ALA A 985 -29.79 13.66 18.25
N THR A 986 -29.77 12.84 17.21
CA THR A 986 -29.02 11.58 17.13
C THR A 986 -28.42 11.41 15.75
N VAL A 987 -27.16 10.98 15.68
CA VAL A 987 -26.47 10.64 14.42
C VAL A 987 -25.97 9.20 14.51
N TYR A 988 -26.58 8.29 13.77
CA TYR A 988 -26.12 6.90 13.73
C TYR A 988 -24.98 6.73 12.73
N THR A 989 -23.91 6.03 13.13
CA THR A 989 -22.80 5.68 12.24
C THR A 989 -23.12 4.33 11.56
N GLN A 990 -23.42 4.26 10.26
CA GLN A 990 -23.44 5.34 9.23
C GLN A 990 -24.37 5.03 8.04
N LEU A 991 -24.46 5.93 7.05
CA LEU A 991 -25.32 5.78 5.85
C LEU A 991 -24.95 4.56 5.00
N SER A 992 -23.69 4.44 4.59
CA SER A 992 -23.18 3.35 3.76
C SER A 992 -21.83 2.86 4.30
N ASP A 993 -21.49 1.61 3.97
CA ASP A 993 -20.15 1.09 4.23
C ASP A 993 -19.12 1.91 3.47
N VAL A 994 -17.93 2.05 4.03
CA VAL A 994 -16.79 2.69 3.37
C VAL A 994 -15.55 1.83 3.58
N GLU A 995 -15.07 1.24 2.49
CA GLU A 995 -13.90 0.36 2.47
C GLU A 995 -13.94 -0.76 3.55
N ASP A 996 -13.04 -0.68 4.54
CA ASP A 996 -12.93 -1.66 5.62
C ASP A 996 -14.01 -1.42 6.70
N GLU A 997 -14.63 -0.25 6.77
CA GLU A 997 -15.66 0.12 7.73
C GLU A 997 -17.06 -0.28 7.21
N VAL A 998 -17.61 -1.35 7.78
CA VAL A 998 -18.81 -2.04 7.25
C VAL A 998 -20.03 -1.95 8.19
N ASN A 999 -20.17 -0.81 8.85
CA ASN A 999 -21.27 -0.42 9.75
C ASN A 999 -22.34 0.48 9.09
N GLY A 1000 -22.32 0.62 7.76
CA GLY A 1000 -23.33 1.36 7.02
C GLY A 1000 -24.68 0.63 6.97
N LEU A 1001 -25.77 1.40 6.84
CA LEU A 1001 -27.10 0.86 6.55
C LEU A 1001 -27.18 0.30 5.12
N PHE A 1002 -26.49 0.93 4.18
CA PHE A 1002 -26.22 0.42 2.84
C PHE A 1002 -24.84 -0.24 2.73
N THR A 1003 -24.70 -1.17 1.80
CA THR A 1003 -23.38 -1.62 1.32
C THR A 1003 -22.65 -0.51 0.56
N TYR A 1004 -21.34 -0.65 0.37
CA TYR A 1004 -20.50 0.43 -0.18
C TYR A 1004 -20.91 0.82 -1.61
N ASP A 1005 -21.39 -0.15 -2.40
CA ASP A 1005 -21.92 0.03 -3.75
C ASP A 1005 -23.38 0.51 -3.82
N ARG A 1006 -24.03 0.74 -2.67
CA ARG A 1006 -25.45 1.13 -2.55
C ARG A 1006 -26.45 0.10 -3.12
N GLU A 1007 -26.04 -1.15 -3.33
CA GLU A 1007 -26.92 -2.18 -3.90
C GLU A 1007 -27.82 -2.85 -2.85
N VAL A 1008 -27.36 -3.00 -1.61
CA VAL A 1008 -28.08 -3.73 -0.56
C VAL A 1008 -28.32 -2.86 0.67
N LEU A 1009 -29.58 -2.65 1.02
CA LEU A 1009 -30.01 -2.12 2.31
C LEU A 1009 -30.02 -3.26 3.35
N LYS A 1010 -29.25 -3.14 4.42
CA LYS A 1010 -29.01 -4.22 5.39
C LYS A 1010 -30.19 -4.47 6.34
N LEU A 1011 -30.96 -3.43 6.63
CA LEU A 1011 -32.24 -3.51 7.36
C LEU A 1011 -33.39 -3.30 6.39
N THR A 1012 -34.59 -3.78 6.67
CA THR A 1012 -35.72 -3.46 5.80
C THR A 1012 -36.11 -1.99 5.97
N ALA A 1013 -36.71 -1.41 4.92
CA ALA A 1013 -37.26 -0.07 5.00
C ALA A 1013 -38.32 0.06 6.11
N SER A 1014 -39.12 -0.99 6.33
CA SER A 1014 -40.14 -1.02 7.38
C SER A 1014 -39.53 -1.02 8.78
N GLU A 1015 -38.47 -1.80 9.02
CA GLU A 1015 -37.76 -1.85 10.32
C GLU A 1015 -37.21 -0.47 10.71
N LEU A 1016 -36.62 0.24 9.73
CA LEU A 1016 -36.08 1.59 9.93
C LEU A 1016 -37.17 2.63 10.11
N ALA A 1017 -38.18 2.64 9.25
CA ALA A 1017 -39.28 3.60 9.32
C ALA A 1017 -40.07 3.50 10.64
N GLU A 1018 -40.29 2.29 11.16
CA GLU A 1018 -40.99 2.08 12.43
C GLU A 1018 -40.23 2.66 13.64
N ILE A 1019 -38.90 2.48 13.65
CA ILE A 1019 -38.05 3.07 14.70
C ILE A 1019 -38.02 4.60 14.56
N ASN A 1020 -37.78 5.09 13.35
CA ASN A 1020 -37.61 6.51 13.09
C ASN A 1020 -38.90 7.31 13.31
N ALA A 1021 -40.08 6.70 13.10
CA ALA A 1021 -41.37 7.33 13.42
C ALA A 1021 -41.52 7.67 14.93
N GLN A 1022 -40.81 6.95 15.82
CA GLN A 1022 -40.81 7.21 17.26
C GLN A 1022 -39.77 8.27 17.68
N LEU A 1023 -38.91 8.73 16.75
CA LEU A 1023 -37.88 9.74 16.99
C LEU A 1023 -38.36 11.14 16.58
N LYS A 1024 -39.58 11.48 17.00
CA LYS A 1024 -40.20 12.79 16.77
C LYS A 1024 -40.60 13.40 18.10
N LEU A 1025 -40.49 14.71 18.22
CA LEU A 1025 -41.13 15.43 19.33
C LEU A 1025 -42.61 15.56 18.99
N GLY A 1026 -43.45 15.34 20.01
CA GLY A 1026 -44.91 15.34 19.89
C GLY A 1026 -45.50 16.72 19.68
#